data_AF-A0A182WZG9-F1
#
_entry.id   AF-A0A182WZG9-F1
#
_cell.length_a   1.000
_cell.length_b   1.000
_cell.length_c   1.000
_cell.angle_alpha   90.00
_cell.angle_beta   90.00
_cell.angle_gamma   90.00
#
_symmetry.space_group_name_H-M   'P 1'
#
loop_
_entity.id
_entity.type
_entity.pdbx_description
1 polymer ?
#
loop_
_entity_poly.entity_id
_entity_poly.type
_entity_poly.pdbx_seq_one_letter_code
_entity_poly.pdbx_strand_id
1 'polypeptide(L)'
;MEQNMTNIMQELKELKEWVQGIGKERLGDAYIRQPTTLPRNSSSHCVYRQHNMSSQKFMHLSLTSPQLALAASFDANDLSEFNRALRNGANVNLRDRDSRYTVFELACKTPGKKQFIRACLNHGAVLSEKNPETSEYPIHLAALSFDSENLSELLSAPRIQVDQKYEDRTALYLLFEQIDSDNWKHVFECVKLLLKYDANINATDENSVSPIALLVTAGYDDWRKEILEYCLQNYSVNVDYRRQQARKAIAKNFPGTDIPIYDMEKVTVDVLRNKLSAGTEDEFLAAYETYCQQNDGHVPREEDRAELLSVAVYRAKLTAAQKLVDGQIVEGKFTGKPELFSGLLAKCCNRGNVQMLEWLLKIIPDDAVALINEDPLLSLLVKQIDVYKDKNKCPYFRSMGILLNDPRLEVDKIDVKKCTAMHYAVKYKIDHAQELLLAKGAYIGGENMFGDLPISEMDSFLLEKHLDSCVTNNDRKPGDEDYEVRISFANFIPPAHKPNYAKPEQVPFNGLPYEDEMRPIVRMAQSSSTKRLLRHPVISSILLLKWLKLICFFYINLVICTIFFVSFTAYVVFCYGREDAPFKLFFYFLSFAGWIYLVARELIQFLLNMRVYVRSIENGMEVLLILASGAVLMREFGDETRRVASACVILLSALEFTLLVGTLPVLSISTHMVMLKTVSKNFLKCLVLYSIILVAFAFSFYTLFRANGGNGEAGEATTDKTAAGQDGDGDDDQFNQFGEVPLALMKTAVMLTGEFEAANIKFQQSSLSYFVFALFLFFVSIVLFNLMNGLAVSDTTTIKAESEIIGITQKVFLINKYENALKTSKPIRCITERMAWLFPSNSLQLFSNNQPLKYIAVKPNQSNAIMVSSLVPRYAQDVEMGELVVQDKKLEVEGLLERNTKYGTECCIMPCLNNMDGKIVKYALEILHSRHEHVGSIEYRMSRMEQNIERMAQEQIEMKKLLQTLVTSLHAKA
;
A
#
# COMPACT_ATOMS: atom_id res chain seq x y z
N MET A 1 -37.98 28.66 -12.48
CA MET A 1 -36.64 28.56 -11.84
C MET A 1 -36.74 28.59 -10.31
N GLU A 2 -37.48 29.54 -9.72
CA GLU A 2 -37.72 29.57 -8.27
C GLU A 2 -38.41 28.31 -7.72
N GLN A 3 -39.36 27.74 -8.45
CA GLN A 3 -40.09 26.53 -8.04
C GLN A 3 -39.23 25.25 -8.03
N ASN A 4 -38.21 25.19 -8.89
CA ASN A 4 -37.22 24.10 -8.83
C ASN A 4 -36.22 24.35 -7.69
N MET A 5 -35.95 25.60 -7.35
CA MET A 5 -35.03 25.95 -6.26
C MET A 5 -35.64 25.65 -4.89
N THR A 6 -36.96 25.81 -4.72
CA THR A 6 -37.67 25.38 -3.51
C THR A 6 -37.73 23.87 -3.35
N ASN A 7 -37.97 23.10 -4.44
CA ASN A 7 -37.94 21.63 -4.37
C ASN A 7 -36.53 21.10 -4.04
N ILE A 8 -35.47 21.69 -4.63
CA ILE A 8 -34.09 21.32 -4.32
C ILE A 8 -33.72 21.68 -2.88
N MET A 9 -34.20 22.82 -2.36
CA MET A 9 -34.00 23.22 -0.95
C MET A 9 -34.74 22.31 0.03
N GLN A 10 -35.88 21.74 -0.38
CA GLN A 10 -36.65 20.80 0.44
C GLN A 10 -36.00 19.40 0.45
N GLU A 11 -35.53 18.91 -0.70
CA GLU A 11 -34.73 17.68 -0.79
C GLU A 11 -33.39 17.81 -0.05
N LEU A 12 -32.74 18.98 -0.09
CA LEU A 12 -31.53 19.25 0.71
C LEU A 12 -31.80 19.29 2.22
N LYS A 13 -33.02 19.66 2.64
CA LYS A 13 -33.41 19.68 4.05
C LYS A 13 -33.69 18.26 4.56
N GLU A 14 -34.34 17.43 3.75
CA GLU A 14 -34.55 15.99 4.03
C GLU A 14 -33.23 15.20 4.01
N LEU A 15 -32.30 15.52 3.09
CA LEU A 15 -30.93 14.98 3.11
C LEU A 15 -30.14 15.42 4.34
N LYS A 16 -30.38 16.63 4.86
CA LYS A 16 -29.70 17.13 6.07
C LYS A 16 -30.22 16.45 7.34
N GLU A 17 -31.52 16.14 7.40
CA GLU A 17 -32.12 15.35 8.49
C GLU A 17 -31.73 13.86 8.41
N TRP A 18 -31.62 13.31 7.19
CA TRP A 18 -31.13 11.94 6.98
C TRP A 18 -29.64 11.78 7.33
N VAL A 19 -28.80 12.77 6.99
CA VAL A 19 -27.38 12.81 7.37
C VAL A 19 -27.19 13.05 8.88
N GLN A 20 -28.06 13.79 9.54
CA GLN A 20 -28.05 13.92 11.01
C GLN A 20 -28.56 12.66 11.73
N GLY A 21 -29.40 11.84 11.09
CA GLY A 21 -29.88 10.55 11.63
C GLY A 21 -28.85 9.41 11.54
N ILE A 22 -27.95 9.45 10.56
CA ILE A 22 -26.99 8.35 10.30
C ILE A 22 -25.65 8.52 11.07
N GLY A 23 -25.43 9.69 11.69
CA GLY A 23 -24.22 9.99 12.46
C GLY A 23 -24.22 9.59 13.94
N LYS A 24 -25.17 8.77 14.42
CA LYS A 24 -25.26 8.36 15.84
C LYS A 24 -24.91 6.90 16.14
N GLU A 25 -24.55 6.11 15.13
CA GLU A 25 -24.04 4.75 15.31
C GLU A 25 -22.74 4.56 14.54
N ARG A 26 -21.62 5.01 15.14
CA ARG A 26 -20.29 4.36 15.16
C ARG A 26 -19.18 5.39 15.31
N LEU A 27 -18.38 5.14 16.36
CA LEU A 27 -17.00 5.59 16.59
C LEU A 27 -16.79 7.06 17.00
N GLY A 28 -16.37 7.21 18.26
CA GLY A 28 -15.71 8.38 18.81
C GLY A 28 -14.88 7.99 20.02
N ASP A 29 -13.59 7.75 19.76
CA ASP A 29 -12.54 7.36 20.69
C ASP A 29 -12.28 8.37 21.83
N ALA A 30 -11.86 7.77 22.94
CA ALA A 30 -10.78 8.12 23.87
C ALA A 30 -10.12 9.52 23.89
N TYR A 31 -9.83 9.90 25.15
CA TYR A 31 -8.84 10.85 25.71
C TYR A 31 -9.17 12.34 25.82
N ILE A 32 -9.24 12.82 27.08
CA ILE A 32 -8.33 13.80 27.70
C ILE A 32 -8.66 13.96 29.20
N ARG A 33 -7.59 14.06 30.03
CA ARG A 33 -7.43 14.56 31.43
C ARG A 33 -7.28 13.55 32.59
N GLN A 34 -6.04 13.50 33.09
CA GLN A 34 -5.70 13.39 34.52
C GLN A 34 -6.16 14.67 35.30
N PRO A 35 -5.87 14.81 36.61
CA PRO A 35 -6.42 14.06 37.75
C PRO A 35 -6.94 15.04 38.83
N THR A 36 -8.00 14.72 39.57
CA THR A 36 -8.22 15.31 40.91
C THR A 36 -9.46 14.73 41.60
N THR A 37 -9.28 14.43 42.89
CA THR A 37 -10.25 14.51 44.00
C THR A 37 -11.44 13.54 44.00
N LEU A 38 -11.32 12.50 44.83
CA LEU A 38 -12.39 11.99 45.72
C LEU A 38 -13.07 13.15 46.49
N PRO A 39 -14.30 13.03 47.06
CA PRO A 39 -15.16 11.84 47.24
C PRO A 39 -16.70 12.09 47.08
N ARG A 40 -17.47 11.03 47.43
CA ARG A 40 -18.85 10.99 47.98
C ARG A 40 -20.06 10.83 47.05
N ASN A 41 -20.80 9.76 47.35
CA ASN A 41 -22.25 9.52 47.21
C ASN A 41 -22.94 9.96 45.92
N SER A 42 -23.38 8.99 45.12
CA SER A 42 -24.78 8.93 44.71
C SER A 42 -25.12 7.55 44.14
N SER A 43 -26.18 6.99 44.72
CA SER A 43 -27.00 5.91 44.21
C SER A 43 -27.33 6.08 42.72
N SER A 44 -27.21 4.99 41.93
CA SER A 44 -27.88 4.89 40.64
C SER A 44 -28.28 3.44 40.40
N HIS A 45 -29.59 3.23 40.46
CA HIS A 45 -30.31 1.98 40.22
C HIS A 45 -29.86 1.28 38.93
N CYS A 46 -29.36 0.05 39.05
CA CYS A 46 -29.47 -0.95 38.00
C CYS A 46 -30.67 -1.86 38.33
N VAL A 47 -31.60 -1.94 37.39
CA VAL A 47 -32.80 -2.76 37.45
C VAL A 47 -32.38 -4.24 37.42
N TYR A 48 -32.18 -4.83 38.59
CA TYR A 48 -32.13 -6.29 38.74
C TYR A 48 -33.56 -6.80 38.86
N ARG A 49 -33.97 -7.59 37.88
CA ARG A 49 -35.23 -8.33 37.89
C ARG A 49 -35.11 -9.44 38.94
N GLN A 50 -35.39 -9.13 40.21
CA GLN A 50 -35.61 -10.15 41.26
C GLN A 50 -36.88 -10.93 40.92
N HIS A 51 -36.75 -12.00 40.15
CA HIS A 51 -37.71 -13.10 40.18
C HIS A 51 -37.16 -14.17 41.11
N ASN A 52 -37.78 -14.34 42.27
CA ASN A 52 -37.64 -15.51 43.11
C ASN A 52 -37.97 -16.75 42.24
N MET A 53 -36.95 -17.40 41.70
CA MET A 53 -37.12 -18.60 40.87
C MET A 53 -37.42 -19.79 41.78
N SER A 54 -38.51 -20.50 41.52
CA SER A 54 -38.89 -21.70 42.27
C SER A 54 -37.87 -22.82 42.03
N SER A 55 -37.62 -23.67 43.04
CA SER A 55 -36.71 -24.83 42.97
C SER A 55 -36.99 -25.75 41.75
N GLN A 56 -38.23 -25.81 41.27
CA GLN A 56 -38.62 -26.54 40.06
C GLN A 56 -38.05 -25.94 38.76
N LYS A 57 -37.92 -24.60 38.66
CA LYS A 57 -37.31 -23.94 37.49
C LYS A 57 -35.79 -24.14 37.46
N PHE A 58 -35.12 -24.14 38.62
CA PHE A 58 -33.71 -24.49 38.69
C PHE A 58 -33.45 -25.94 38.26
N MET A 59 -34.36 -26.89 38.55
CA MET A 59 -34.22 -28.28 38.09
C MET A 59 -34.16 -28.33 36.57
N HIS A 60 -35.15 -27.72 35.91
CA HIS A 60 -35.23 -27.71 34.47
C HIS A 60 -34.04 -26.98 33.84
N LEU A 61 -33.62 -25.84 34.40
CA LEU A 61 -32.51 -25.04 33.89
C LEU A 61 -31.14 -25.76 34.05
N SER A 62 -30.94 -26.50 35.16
CA SER A 62 -29.72 -27.28 35.39
C SER A 62 -29.58 -28.50 34.47
N LEU A 63 -30.69 -28.97 33.88
CA LEU A 63 -30.74 -30.05 32.91
C LEU A 63 -30.58 -29.54 31.46
N THR A 64 -31.14 -28.37 31.14
CA THR A 64 -31.09 -27.80 29.78
C THR A 64 -29.85 -26.95 29.50
N SER A 65 -29.32 -26.26 30.51
CA SER A 65 -28.21 -25.32 30.39
C SER A 65 -27.43 -25.21 31.71
N PRO A 66 -26.57 -26.19 32.03
CA PRO A 66 -25.89 -26.25 33.33
C PRO A 66 -25.01 -25.01 33.61
N GLN A 67 -24.44 -24.38 32.58
CA GLN A 67 -23.64 -23.15 32.74
C GLN A 67 -24.48 -21.94 33.19
N LEU A 68 -25.68 -21.77 32.63
CA LEU A 68 -26.57 -20.66 32.98
C LEU A 68 -27.15 -20.85 34.39
N ALA A 69 -27.43 -22.11 34.76
CA ALA A 69 -27.85 -22.48 36.11
C ALA A 69 -26.75 -22.22 37.15
N LEU A 70 -25.48 -22.37 36.78
CA LEU A 70 -24.33 -22.08 37.66
C LEU A 70 -24.26 -20.59 38.01
N ALA A 71 -24.36 -19.69 37.03
CA ALA A 71 -24.36 -18.25 37.27
C ALA A 71 -25.61 -17.80 38.07
N ALA A 72 -26.80 -18.27 37.68
CA ALA A 72 -28.04 -17.91 38.36
C ALA A 72 -28.12 -18.40 39.83
N SER A 73 -27.56 -19.58 40.12
CA SER A 73 -27.51 -20.11 41.49
C SER A 73 -26.48 -19.38 42.37
N PHE A 74 -25.38 -18.90 41.78
CA PHE A 74 -24.42 -18.05 42.47
C PHE A 74 -25.03 -16.69 42.87
N ASP A 75 -25.75 -16.04 41.95
CA ASP A 75 -26.46 -14.78 42.20
C ASP A 75 -27.57 -14.92 43.24
N ALA A 76 -28.26 -16.06 43.23
CA ALA A 76 -29.28 -16.42 44.23
C ALA A 76 -28.70 -16.85 45.59
N ASN A 77 -27.38 -16.99 45.71
CA ASN A 77 -26.67 -17.49 46.88
C ASN A 77 -27.13 -18.90 47.33
N ASP A 78 -27.56 -19.75 46.39
CA ASP A 78 -28.04 -21.11 46.66
C ASP A 78 -26.95 -22.15 46.37
N LEU A 79 -26.28 -22.62 47.43
CA LEU A 79 -25.20 -23.61 47.32
C LEU A 79 -25.68 -24.99 46.85
N SER A 80 -26.93 -25.37 47.17
CA SER A 80 -27.47 -26.69 46.80
C SER A 80 -27.64 -26.77 45.29
N GLU A 81 -28.23 -25.72 44.71
CA GLU A 81 -28.42 -25.59 43.27
C GLU A 81 -27.10 -25.39 42.52
N PHE A 82 -26.17 -24.64 43.11
CA PHE A 82 -24.83 -24.47 42.58
C PHE A 82 -24.08 -25.80 42.45
N ASN A 83 -24.08 -26.62 43.49
CA ASN A 83 -23.48 -27.95 43.46
C ASN A 83 -24.19 -28.89 42.46
N ARG A 84 -25.50 -28.74 42.28
CA ARG A 84 -26.24 -29.52 41.27
C ARG A 84 -25.82 -29.14 39.86
N ALA A 85 -25.66 -27.84 39.56
CA ALA A 85 -25.17 -27.38 38.28
C ALA A 85 -23.74 -27.91 37.98
N LEU A 86 -22.86 -27.92 38.98
CA LEU A 86 -21.51 -28.49 38.87
C LEU A 86 -21.52 -30.00 38.60
N ARG A 87 -22.38 -30.77 39.30
CA ARG A 87 -22.55 -32.22 39.06
C ARG A 87 -23.09 -32.53 37.67
N ASN A 88 -23.89 -31.64 37.10
CA ASN A 88 -24.43 -31.77 35.75
C ASN A 88 -23.46 -31.28 34.65
N GLY A 89 -22.18 -31.03 34.98
CA GLY A 89 -21.13 -30.73 34.01
C GLY A 89 -20.92 -29.25 33.69
N ALA A 90 -21.39 -28.32 34.53
CA ALA A 90 -21.06 -26.90 34.38
C ALA A 90 -19.54 -26.66 34.56
N ASN A 91 -18.95 -25.80 33.72
CA ASN A 91 -17.52 -25.49 33.78
C ASN A 91 -17.28 -24.19 34.53
N VAL A 92 -16.54 -24.28 35.64
CA VAL A 92 -16.21 -23.15 36.53
C VAL A 92 -15.28 -22.11 35.88
N ASN A 93 -14.49 -22.51 34.89
CA ASN A 93 -13.51 -21.66 34.22
C ASN A 93 -14.07 -20.97 32.96
N LEU A 94 -15.33 -21.25 32.59
CA LEU A 94 -15.95 -20.68 31.39
C LEU A 94 -16.60 -19.33 31.71
N ARG A 95 -16.32 -18.31 30.88
CA ARG A 95 -16.90 -16.96 31.00
C ARG A 95 -18.21 -16.85 30.26
N ASP A 96 -19.12 -16.06 30.81
CA ASP A 96 -20.33 -15.65 30.11
C ASP A 96 -20.01 -14.52 29.11
N ARG A 97 -20.77 -14.41 28.01
CA ARG A 97 -20.50 -13.43 26.95
C ARG A 97 -20.50 -11.97 27.44
N ASP A 98 -21.23 -11.70 28.51
CA ASP A 98 -21.43 -10.36 29.06
C ASP A 98 -20.63 -10.10 30.37
N SER A 99 -19.85 -11.08 30.85
CA SER A 99 -19.09 -10.97 32.11
C SER A 99 -17.57 -11.00 31.89
N ARG A 100 -16.89 -10.00 32.46
CA ARG A 100 -15.41 -9.92 32.49
C ARG A 100 -14.76 -10.99 33.36
N TYR A 101 -15.51 -11.58 34.29
CA TYR A 101 -15.02 -12.57 35.25
C TYR A 101 -15.76 -13.91 35.09
N THR A 102 -15.05 -15.01 35.33
CA THR A 102 -15.66 -16.34 35.50
C THR A 102 -16.48 -16.40 36.79
N VAL A 103 -17.37 -17.39 36.92
CA VAL A 103 -18.12 -17.61 38.17
C VAL A 103 -17.19 -17.90 39.34
N PHE A 104 -16.07 -18.59 39.09
CA PHE A 104 -15.03 -18.82 40.09
C PHE A 104 -14.32 -17.53 40.51
N GLU A 105 -13.92 -16.69 39.56
CA GLU A 105 -13.30 -15.39 39.83
C GLU A 105 -14.27 -14.46 40.59
N LEU A 106 -15.56 -14.49 40.25
CA LEU A 106 -16.60 -13.73 40.93
C LEU A 106 -16.80 -14.22 42.38
N ALA A 107 -16.74 -15.53 42.61
CA ALA A 107 -16.73 -16.11 43.95
C ALA A 107 -15.50 -15.66 44.77
N CYS A 108 -14.32 -15.55 44.14
CA CYS A 108 -13.12 -15.05 44.82
C CYS A 108 -13.25 -13.56 45.18
N LYS A 109 -13.88 -12.75 44.30
CA LYS A 109 -14.02 -11.30 44.49
C LYS A 109 -15.08 -10.90 45.53
N THR A 110 -16.10 -11.73 45.75
CA THR A 110 -17.23 -11.37 46.61
C THR A 110 -17.06 -11.93 48.03
N PRO A 111 -17.24 -11.11 49.09
CA PRO A 111 -17.05 -11.55 50.47
C PRO A 111 -18.12 -12.58 50.88
N GLY A 112 -17.77 -13.50 51.77
CA GLY A 112 -18.66 -14.51 52.35
C GLY A 112 -18.98 -15.69 51.43
N LYS A 113 -18.16 -15.95 50.40
CA LYS A 113 -18.40 -16.99 49.37
C LYS A 113 -17.49 -18.21 49.50
N LYS A 114 -16.86 -18.41 50.66
CA LYS A 114 -16.00 -19.54 51.02
C LYS A 114 -16.49 -20.90 50.49
N GLN A 115 -17.77 -21.21 50.73
CA GLN A 115 -18.37 -22.50 50.35
C GLN A 115 -18.47 -22.68 48.84
N PHE A 116 -18.68 -21.59 48.09
CA PHE A 116 -18.69 -21.60 46.62
C PHE A 116 -17.27 -21.76 46.06
N ILE A 117 -16.28 -21.08 46.64
CA ILE A 117 -14.86 -21.25 46.26
C ILE A 117 -14.44 -22.71 46.45
N ARG A 118 -14.75 -23.31 47.60
CA ARG A 118 -14.48 -24.73 47.86
C ARG A 118 -15.17 -25.66 46.86
N ALA A 119 -16.43 -25.38 46.51
CA ALA A 119 -17.14 -26.16 45.49
C ALA A 119 -16.47 -26.03 44.11
N CYS A 120 -16.03 -24.84 43.71
CA CYS A 120 -15.31 -24.62 42.46
C CYS A 120 -13.95 -25.32 42.42
N LEU A 121 -13.18 -25.27 43.51
CA LEU A 121 -11.89 -25.95 43.63
C LEU A 121 -12.03 -27.48 43.48
N ASN A 122 -13.06 -28.06 44.11
CA ASN A 122 -13.36 -29.50 43.99
C ASN A 122 -13.75 -29.93 42.57
N HIS A 123 -14.20 -28.98 41.73
CA HIS A 123 -14.62 -29.21 40.34
C HIS A 123 -13.62 -28.68 39.31
N GLY A 124 -12.35 -28.49 39.67
CA GLY A 124 -11.25 -28.22 38.73
C GLY A 124 -11.04 -26.76 38.35
N ALA A 125 -11.31 -25.82 39.26
CA ALA A 125 -10.96 -24.41 39.05
C ALA A 125 -9.44 -24.20 38.88
N VAL A 126 -9.05 -23.42 37.88
CA VAL A 126 -7.64 -23.14 37.56
C VAL A 126 -7.16 -21.92 38.34
N LEU A 127 -6.03 -22.07 39.06
CA LEU A 127 -5.42 -21.03 39.89
C LEU A 127 -4.24 -20.31 39.22
N SER A 128 -3.63 -20.93 38.22
CA SER A 128 -2.40 -20.48 37.57
C SER A 128 -2.63 -19.59 36.34
N GLU A 129 -3.86 -19.46 35.88
CA GLU A 129 -4.19 -18.65 34.70
C GLU A 129 -4.60 -17.23 35.12
N LYS A 130 -4.05 -16.24 34.41
CA LYS A 130 -4.51 -14.85 34.52
C LYS A 130 -5.77 -14.63 33.70
N ASN A 131 -6.63 -13.75 34.17
CA ASN A 131 -7.76 -13.27 33.38
C ASN A 131 -7.21 -12.54 32.13
N PRO A 132 -7.60 -12.88 30.89
CA PRO A 132 -7.07 -12.27 29.68
C PRO A 132 -7.60 -10.84 29.43
N GLU A 133 -8.70 -10.44 30.08
CA GLU A 133 -9.20 -9.07 29.99
C GLU A 133 -8.58 -8.18 31.08
N THR A 134 -8.57 -8.64 32.33
CA THR A 134 -8.06 -7.83 33.45
C THR A 134 -6.62 -8.10 33.82
N SER A 135 -6.00 -9.18 33.33
CA SER A 135 -4.67 -9.68 33.74
C SER A 135 -4.52 -10.03 35.24
N GLU A 136 -5.62 -10.04 36.00
CA GLU A 136 -5.64 -10.40 37.42
C GLU A 136 -5.57 -11.93 37.62
N TYR A 137 -5.13 -12.36 38.79
CA TYR A 137 -5.14 -13.79 39.19
C TYR A 137 -6.19 -13.99 40.29
N PRO A 138 -6.71 -15.22 40.49
CA PRO A 138 -7.68 -15.51 41.54
C PRO A 138 -7.23 -15.07 42.94
N ILE A 139 -5.92 -15.12 43.23
CA ILE A 139 -5.36 -14.66 44.50
C ILE A 139 -5.46 -13.14 44.70
N HIS A 140 -5.32 -12.36 43.63
CA HIS A 140 -5.51 -10.91 43.66
C HIS A 140 -6.97 -10.57 43.94
N LEU A 141 -7.90 -11.30 43.31
CA LEU A 141 -9.34 -11.12 43.52
C LEU A 141 -9.78 -11.50 44.93
N ALA A 142 -9.24 -12.60 45.48
CA ALA A 142 -9.50 -13.03 46.85
C ALA A 142 -8.92 -12.05 47.89
N ALA A 143 -7.77 -11.45 47.61
CA ALA A 143 -7.24 -10.38 48.46
C ALA A 143 -8.15 -9.13 48.43
N LEU A 144 -8.64 -8.74 47.25
CA LEU A 144 -9.55 -7.60 47.09
C LEU A 144 -10.93 -7.82 47.71
N SER A 145 -11.32 -9.04 48.07
CA SER A 145 -12.59 -9.30 48.77
C SER A 145 -12.53 -8.95 50.26
N PHE A 146 -11.34 -8.67 50.80
CA PHE A 146 -11.07 -8.40 52.22
C PHE A 146 -11.64 -9.47 53.18
N ASP A 147 -11.81 -10.70 52.70
CA ASP A 147 -12.38 -11.79 53.47
C ASP A 147 -11.31 -12.85 53.71
N SER A 148 -10.89 -12.97 54.97
CA SER A 148 -9.88 -13.92 55.41
C SER A 148 -10.33 -15.37 55.15
N GLU A 149 -11.63 -15.65 55.16
CA GLU A 149 -12.15 -16.99 54.93
C GLU A 149 -12.03 -17.40 53.45
N ASN A 150 -12.40 -16.52 52.52
CA ASN A 150 -12.22 -16.74 51.08
C ASN A 150 -10.74 -16.98 50.74
N LEU A 151 -9.86 -16.12 51.28
CA LEU A 151 -8.42 -16.21 51.05
C LEU A 151 -7.83 -17.49 51.66
N SER A 152 -8.29 -17.91 52.84
CA SER A 152 -7.83 -19.14 53.50
C SER A 152 -8.13 -20.40 52.68
N GLU A 153 -9.30 -20.48 52.04
CA GLU A 153 -9.65 -21.62 51.18
C GLU A 153 -8.77 -21.66 49.93
N LEU A 154 -8.51 -20.49 49.33
CA LEU A 154 -7.66 -20.40 48.15
C LEU A 154 -6.21 -20.77 48.47
N LEU A 155 -5.69 -20.30 49.61
CA LEU A 155 -4.34 -20.62 50.09
C LEU A 155 -4.18 -22.08 50.54
N SER A 156 -5.27 -22.72 50.96
CA SER A 156 -5.27 -24.16 51.30
C SER A 156 -5.15 -25.08 50.08
N ALA A 157 -5.36 -24.55 48.87
CA ALA A 157 -5.27 -25.34 47.65
C ALA A 157 -3.80 -25.62 47.26
N PRO A 158 -3.46 -26.85 46.84
CA PRO A 158 -2.11 -27.17 46.40
C PRO A 158 -1.74 -26.41 45.12
N ARG A 159 -0.48 -25.91 45.05
CA ARG A 159 0.14 -25.23 43.89
C ARG A 159 -0.22 -23.74 43.67
N ILE A 160 -0.68 -23.02 44.69
CA ILE A 160 -0.83 -21.56 44.58
C ILE A 160 0.52 -20.85 44.69
N GLN A 161 0.81 -19.93 43.76
CA GLN A 161 1.95 -19.02 43.86
C GLN A 161 1.51 -17.74 44.56
N VAL A 162 1.95 -17.54 45.80
CA VAL A 162 1.50 -16.42 46.65
C VAL A 162 2.03 -15.06 46.13
N ASP A 163 3.24 -15.05 45.57
CA ASP A 163 3.92 -13.85 45.08
C ASP A 163 3.72 -13.57 43.57
N GLN A 164 2.63 -14.09 43.00
CA GLN A 164 2.29 -13.80 41.60
C GLN A 164 2.07 -12.28 41.43
N LYS A 165 2.63 -11.70 40.37
CA LYS A 165 2.52 -10.26 40.09
C LYS A 165 1.40 -9.95 39.06
N TYR A 166 0.62 -8.91 39.36
CA TYR A 166 -0.34 -8.25 38.48
C TYR A 166 0.04 -6.77 38.37
N GLU A 167 0.37 -6.28 37.17
CA GLU A 167 0.93 -4.93 36.96
C GLU A 167 2.10 -4.64 37.93
N ASP A 168 3.02 -5.59 38.06
CA ASP A 168 4.14 -5.59 39.01
C ASP A 168 3.77 -5.50 40.50
N ARG A 169 2.49 -5.65 40.86
CA ARG A 169 1.99 -5.67 42.25
C ARG A 169 1.63 -7.08 42.70
N THR A 170 1.96 -7.43 43.94
CA THR A 170 1.54 -8.70 44.56
C THR A 170 0.18 -8.56 45.26
N ALA A 171 -0.48 -9.69 45.56
CA ALA A 171 -1.71 -9.69 46.35
C ALA A 171 -1.56 -8.98 47.70
N LEU A 172 -0.40 -9.14 48.34
CA LEU A 172 -0.06 -8.43 49.57
C LEU A 172 0.05 -6.92 49.35
N TYR A 173 0.71 -6.47 48.27
CA TYR A 173 0.82 -5.06 47.93
C TYR A 173 -0.55 -4.40 47.72
N LEU A 174 -1.48 -5.07 47.01
CA LEU A 174 -2.84 -4.57 46.78
C LEU A 174 -3.63 -4.35 48.07
N LEU A 175 -3.44 -5.22 49.08
CA LEU A 175 -4.07 -5.05 50.40
C LEU A 175 -3.58 -3.78 51.10
N PHE A 176 -2.28 -3.49 51.03
CA PHE A 176 -1.72 -2.26 51.60
C PHE A 176 -2.12 -0.99 50.84
N GLU A 177 -2.43 -1.11 49.54
CA GLU A 177 -2.93 0.00 48.72
C GLU A 177 -4.39 0.36 49.05
N GLN A 178 -5.23 -0.63 49.38
CA GLN A 178 -6.68 -0.47 49.60
C GLN A 178 -7.08 -0.40 51.09
N ILE A 179 -6.11 -0.26 52.00
CA ILE A 179 -6.36 -0.22 53.45
C ILE A 179 -6.84 1.17 53.91
N ASP A 180 -8.01 1.19 54.55
CA ASP A 180 -8.70 2.37 55.05
C ASP A 180 -9.11 2.19 56.53
N SER A 181 -9.54 3.28 57.19
CA SER A 181 -9.98 3.26 58.60
C SER A 181 -11.13 2.30 58.89
N ASP A 182 -11.92 1.95 57.87
CA ASP A 182 -13.13 1.14 58.03
C ASP A 182 -12.86 -0.36 57.79
N ASN A 183 -11.85 -0.70 56.99
CA ASN A 183 -11.56 -2.08 56.58
C ASN A 183 -10.28 -2.68 57.21
N TRP A 184 -9.47 -1.88 57.91
CA TRP A 184 -8.13 -2.29 58.38
C TRP A 184 -8.12 -3.58 59.18
N LYS A 185 -9.15 -3.87 59.98
CA LYS A 185 -9.24 -5.12 60.76
C LYS A 185 -9.33 -6.34 59.85
N HIS A 186 -10.18 -6.26 58.83
CA HIS A 186 -10.38 -7.35 57.86
C HIS A 186 -9.14 -7.51 56.97
N VAL A 187 -8.55 -6.40 56.52
CA VAL A 187 -7.30 -6.39 55.76
C VAL A 187 -6.15 -6.95 56.58
N PHE A 188 -6.04 -6.59 57.86
CA PHE A 188 -4.95 -7.05 58.73
C PHE A 188 -4.99 -8.56 58.94
N GLU A 189 -6.18 -9.15 59.10
CA GLU A 189 -6.32 -10.62 59.14
C GLU A 189 -5.94 -11.29 57.81
N CYS A 190 -6.24 -10.66 56.66
CA CYS A 190 -5.78 -11.14 55.36
C CYS A 190 -4.26 -11.04 55.20
N VAL A 191 -3.66 -9.95 55.68
CA VAL A 191 -2.20 -9.73 55.69
C VAL A 191 -1.51 -10.79 56.56
N LYS A 192 -2.02 -11.05 57.78
CA LYS A 192 -1.52 -12.12 58.66
C LYS A 192 -1.57 -13.48 57.98
N LEU A 193 -2.66 -13.78 57.28
CA LEU A 193 -2.81 -15.04 56.54
C LEU A 193 -1.81 -15.14 55.38
N LEU A 194 -1.66 -14.12 54.54
CA LEU A 194 -0.68 -14.15 53.44
C LEU A 194 0.74 -14.32 53.96
N LEU A 195 1.11 -13.58 55.00
CA LEU A 195 2.44 -13.68 55.60
C LEU A 195 2.69 -15.06 56.26
N LYS A 196 1.66 -15.69 56.82
CA LYS A 196 1.74 -17.08 57.33
C LYS A 196 2.01 -18.10 56.23
N TYR A 197 1.61 -17.82 54.99
CA TYR A 197 1.90 -18.65 53.81
C TYR A 197 3.12 -18.11 53.02
N ASP A 198 4.10 -17.52 53.72
CA ASP A 198 5.38 -17.04 53.18
C ASP A 198 5.29 -15.98 52.06
N ALA A 199 4.26 -15.12 52.07
CA ALA A 199 4.20 -13.99 51.14
C ALA A 199 5.38 -13.02 51.30
N ASN A 200 5.98 -12.61 50.19
CA ASN A 200 7.13 -11.70 50.19
C ASN A 200 6.71 -10.24 50.46
N ILE A 201 6.90 -9.80 51.71
CA ILE A 201 6.65 -8.42 52.17
C ILE A 201 7.53 -7.36 51.49
N ASN A 202 8.65 -7.78 50.88
CA ASN A 202 9.63 -6.90 50.26
C ASN A 202 9.43 -6.74 48.75
N ALA A 203 8.43 -7.40 48.16
CA ALA A 203 8.12 -7.26 46.74
C ALA A 203 7.60 -5.84 46.44
N THR A 204 8.24 -5.14 45.48
CA THR A 204 7.92 -3.76 45.12
C THR A 204 7.19 -3.64 43.78
N ASP A 205 6.49 -2.52 43.59
CA ASP A 205 5.88 -2.12 42.31
C ASP A 205 6.91 -1.64 41.25
N GLU A 206 6.44 -1.21 40.08
CA GLU A 206 7.24 -0.60 39.00
C GLU A 206 8.14 0.56 39.47
N ASN A 207 7.74 1.26 40.53
CA ASN A 207 8.43 2.43 41.08
C ASN A 207 9.35 2.08 42.25
N SER A 208 9.57 0.78 42.51
CA SER A 208 10.34 0.27 43.65
C SER A 208 9.78 0.72 45.01
N VAL A 209 8.47 0.93 45.11
CA VAL A 209 7.77 1.23 46.38
C VAL A 209 7.44 -0.08 47.06
N SER A 210 7.76 -0.20 48.36
CA SER A 210 7.40 -1.39 49.15
C SER A 210 6.01 -1.24 49.78
N PRO A 211 5.30 -2.34 50.09
CA PRO A 211 3.99 -2.31 50.75
C PRO A 211 4.03 -1.53 52.08
N ILE A 212 5.13 -1.66 52.83
CA ILE A 212 5.35 -0.94 54.08
C ILE A 212 5.57 0.56 53.85
N ALA A 213 6.19 0.95 52.74
CA ALA A 213 6.32 2.36 52.38
C ALA A 213 4.95 3.01 52.14
N LEU A 214 4.00 2.29 51.51
CA LEU A 214 2.63 2.77 51.33
C LEU A 214 1.92 2.99 52.66
N LEU A 215 1.99 2.01 53.57
CA LEU A 215 1.37 2.09 54.89
C LEU A 215 1.83 3.35 55.64
N VAL A 216 3.15 3.56 55.72
CA VAL A 216 3.73 4.61 56.57
C VAL A 216 3.64 6.00 55.94
N THR A 217 3.62 6.10 54.61
CA THR A 217 3.50 7.40 53.92
C THR A 217 2.06 7.92 53.86
N ALA A 218 1.06 7.05 53.97
CA ALA A 218 -0.34 7.41 53.87
C ALA A 218 -0.90 8.18 55.10
N GLY A 219 -0.35 7.95 56.31
CA GLY A 219 -0.86 8.62 57.51
C GLY A 219 -0.16 8.17 58.81
N TYR A 220 -0.65 8.69 59.94
CA TYR A 220 -0.06 8.50 61.29
C TYR A 220 -1.01 7.79 62.28
N ASP A 221 -2.05 7.11 61.79
CA ASP A 221 -3.07 6.47 62.63
C ASP A 221 -2.52 5.30 63.46
N ASP A 222 -3.08 5.08 64.66
CA ASP A 222 -2.64 4.05 65.61
C ASP A 222 -2.69 2.62 65.05
N TRP A 223 -3.71 2.30 64.24
CA TRP A 223 -3.83 0.98 63.62
C TRP A 223 -2.72 0.71 62.58
N ARG A 224 -2.16 1.75 61.95
CA ARG A 224 -1.00 1.59 61.05
C ARG A 224 0.25 1.24 61.84
N LYS A 225 0.40 1.80 63.04
CA LYS A 225 1.49 1.45 63.96
C LYS A 225 1.40 0.00 64.40
N GLU A 226 0.20 -0.50 64.70
CA GLU A 226 -0.03 -1.91 65.07
C GLU A 226 0.38 -2.88 63.94
N ILE A 227 -0.02 -2.59 62.69
CA ILE A 227 0.36 -3.40 61.52
C ILE A 227 1.87 -3.33 61.29
N LEU A 228 2.47 -2.15 61.42
CA LEU A 228 3.91 -1.94 61.23
C LEU A 228 4.73 -2.71 62.28
N GLU A 229 4.38 -2.60 63.57
CA GLU A 229 5.06 -3.32 64.66
C GLU A 229 4.93 -4.83 64.48
N TYR A 230 3.75 -5.31 64.09
CA TYR A 230 3.56 -6.73 63.79
C TYR A 230 4.45 -7.22 62.65
N CYS A 231 4.58 -6.45 61.57
CA CYS A 231 5.42 -6.82 60.42
C CYS A 231 6.91 -6.77 60.77
N LEU A 232 7.36 -5.76 61.52
CA LEU A 232 8.78 -5.59 61.90
C LEU A 232 9.25 -6.62 62.93
N GLN A 233 8.38 -7.04 63.85
CA GLN A 233 8.72 -8.03 64.88
C GLN A 233 8.75 -9.46 64.34
N ASN A 234 7.87 -9.80 63.40
CA ASN A 234 7.68 -11.18 62.95
C ASN A 234 8.37 -11.51 61.62
N TYR A 235 8.67 -10.51 60.78
CA TYR A 235 9.19 -10.72 59.43
C TYR A 235 10.35 -9.78 59.10
N SER A 236 11.25 -10.22 58.21
CA SER A 236 12.39 -9.42 57.76
C SER A 236 11.98 -8.39 56.71
N VAL A 237 11.65 -7.17 57.14
CA VAL A 237 11.20 -6.07 56.27
C VAL A 237 12.36 -5.15 55.87
N ASN A 238 12.50 -4.88 54.58
CA ASN A 238 13.41 -3.87 54.04
C ASN A 238 12.69 -2.51 53.90
N VAL A 239 13.17 -1.51 54.66
CA VAL A 239 12.62 -0.14 54.70
C VAL A 239 13.45 0.88 53.92
N ASP A 240 14.53 0.45 53.27
CA ASP A 240 15.54 1.34 52.66
C ASP A 240 15.37 1.55 51.14
N TYR A 241 14.29 1.02 50.56
CA TYR A 241 13.90 1.31 49.18
C TYR A 241 13.72 2.83 48.92
N ARG A 242 14.02 3.25 47.68
CA ARG A 242 13.79 4.63 47.17
C ARG A 242 14.38 5.74 48.07
N ARG A 243 15.69 5.69 48.33
CA ARG A 243 16.44 6.65 49.18
C ARG A 243 15.93 6.71 50.63
N GLN A 244 15.61 5.54 51.20
CA GLN A 244 15.15 5.40 52.59
C GLN A 244 13.83 6.15 52.85
N GLN A 245 12.92 6.19 51.87
CA GLN A 245 11.66 6.90 51.98
C GLN A 245 10.83 6.36 53.15
N ALA A 246 10.71 5.03 53.28
CA ALA A 246 9.98 4.42 54.38
C ALA A 246 10.67 4.69 55.72
N ARG A 247 12.01 4.53 55.82
CA ARG A 247 12.76 4.87 57.05
C ARG A 247 12.52 6.32 57.52
N LYS A 248 12.53 7.29 56.61
CA LYS A 248 12.25 8.71 56.92
C LYS A 248 10.81 8.93 57.36
N ALA A 249 9.86 8.26 56.70
CA ALA A 249 8.44 8.35 57.04
C ALA A 249 8.14 7.70 58.40
N ILE A 250 8.77 6.56 58.72
CA ILE A 250 8.67 5.90 60.04
C ILE A 250 9.22 6.84 61.12
N ALA A 251 10.43 7.37 60.93
CA ALA A 251 11.05 8.29 61.89
C ALA A 251 10.23 9.57 62.12
N LYS A 252 9.48 10.03 61.11
CA LYS A 252 8.64 11.24 61.19
C LYS A 252 7.26 10.97 61.83
N ASN A 253 6.59 9.90 61.41
CA ASN A 253 5.20 9.63 61.74
C ASN A 253 5.05 8.74 63.00
N PHE A 254 6.06 7.90 63.30
CA PHE A 254 6.04 6.95 64.40
C PHE A 254 7.39 6.97 65.17
N PRO A 255 7.62 7.99 66.01
CA PRO A 255 8.83 8.06 66.82
C PRO A 255 8.86 6.96 67.89
N GLY A 256 9.96 6.22 67.99
CA GLY A 256 10.19 5.18 69.02
C GLY A 256 10.02 3.74 68.56
N THR A 257 9.77 3.47 67.27
CA THR A 257 9.75 2.11 66.71
C THR A 257 11.18 1.64 66.37
N ASP A 258 11.59 0.47 66.85
CA ASP A 258 12.90 -0.11 66.52
C ASP A 258 12.94 -0.55 65.06
N ILE A 259 13.81 0.08 64.27
CA ILE A 259 13.99 -0.23 62.85
C ILE A 259 15.17 -1.21 62.73
N PRO A 260 14.96 -2.47 62.32
CA PRO A 260 16.05 -3.40 62.09
C PRO A 260 16.99 -2.86 61.00
N ILE A 261 18.30 -2.98 61.23
CA ILE A 261 19.33 -2.68 60.23
C ILE A 261 19.36 -3.87 59.28
N TYR A 262 18.86 -3.69 58.05
CA TYR A 262 18.89 -4.73 57.03
C TYR A 262 20.20 -4.62 56.27
N ASP A 263 21.11 -5.58 56.48
CA ASP A 263 22.42 -5.59 55.83
C ASP A 263 22.29 -6.06 54.37
N MET A 264 22.69 -5.20 53.43
CA MET A 264 22.60 -5.43 51.98
C MET A 264 23.77 -6.29 51.47
N GLU A 265 23.98 -7.47 52.05
CA GLU A 265 25.00 -8.40 51.57
C GLU A 265 24.47 -9.40 50.52
N LYS A 266 23.21 -9.32 50.07
CA LYS A 266 22.72 -10.08 48.91
C LYS A 266 22.18 -9.17 47.82
N VAL A 267 22.93 -9.02 46.74
CA VAL A 267 22.50 -8.35 45.52
C VAL A 267 21.53 -9.29 44.80
N THR A 268 20.28 -8.86 44.61
CA THR A 268 19.28 -9.60 43.81
C THR A 268 19.14 -8.98 42.41
N VAL A 269 18.50 -9.69 41.49
CA VAL A 269 18.26 -9.22 40.10
C VAL A 269 17.47 -7.90 40.08
N ASP A 270 16.54 -7.70 41.01
CA ASP A 270 15.78 -6.45 41.14
C ASP A 270 16.65 -5.26 41.55
N VAL A 271 17.67 -5.48 42.39
CA VAL A 271 18.65 -4.43 42.75
C VAL A 271 19.48 -4.03 41.53
N LEU A 272 19.86 -5.00 40.69
CA LEU A 272 20.55 -4.73 39.42
C LEU A 272 19.66 -3.94 38.44
N ARG A 273 18.37 -4.29 38.34
CA ARG A 273 17.39 -3.56 37.53
C ARG A 273 17.22 -2.11 38.00
N ASN A 274 17.10 -1.91 39.31
CA ASN A 274 16.96 -0.59 39.91
C ASN A 274 18.23 0.27 39.69
N LYS A 275 19.42 -0.34 39.73
CA LYS A 275 20.66 0.35 39.39
C LYS A 275 20.78 0.68 37.90
N LEU A 276 20.28 -0.18 37.00
CA LEU A 276 20.17 0.15 35.58
C LEU A 276 19.20 1.31 35.33
N SER A 277 18.10 1.39 36.08
CA SER A 277 17.07 2.42 35.88
C SER A 277 17.42 3.77 36.51
N ALA A 278 18.10 3.80 37.67
CA ALA A 278 18.33 5.01 38.46
C ALA A 278 19.80 5.39 38.71
N GLY A 279 20.74 4.45 38.59
CA GLY A 279 22.18 4.65 38.91
C GLY A 279 23.06 4.99 37.70
N THR A 280 24.36 5.20 37.94
CA THR A 280 25.39 5.32 36.88
C THR A 280 25.78 3.95 36.29
N GLU A 281 26.49 3.90 35.16
CA GLU A 281 26.98 2.63 34.61
C GLU A 281 27.95 1.93 35.58
N ASP A 282 28.84 2.68 36.22
CA ASP A 282 29.85 2.15 37.15
C ASP A 282 29.23 1.52 38.40
N GLU A 283 28.16 2.11 38.93
CA GLU A 283 27.42 1.58 40.09
C GLU A 283 26.73 0.24 39.78
N PHE A 284 26.31 0.05 38.52
CA PHE A 284 25.77 -1.21 38.03
C PHE A 284 26.88 -2.25 37.88
N LEU A 285 28.02 -1.88 37.28
CA LEU A 285 29.15 -2.79 37.10
C LEU A 285 29.67 -3.33 38.44
N ALA A 286 29.84 -2.46 39.43
CA ALA A 286 30.24 -2.87 40.78
C ALA A 286 29.21 -3.83 41.40
N ALA A 287 27.91 -3.54 41.26
CA ALA A 287 26.85 -4.41 41.79
C ALA A 287 26.78 -5.76 41.06
N TYR A 288 27.05 -5.77 39.76
CA TYR A 288 27.05 -6.98 38.95
C TYR A 288 28.22 -7.90 39.31
N GLU A 289 29.40 -7.33 39.58
CA GLU A 289 30.55 -8.08 40.08
C GLU A 289 30.27 -8.67 41.47
N THR A 290 29.68 -7.89 42.37
CA THR A 290 29.24 -8.38 43.69
C THR A 290 28.20 -9.50 43.57
N TYR A 291 27.25 -9.40 42.64
CA TYR A 291 26.29 -10.47 42.35
C TYR A 291 26.97 -11.76 41.88
N CYS A 292 27.95 -11.65 40.98
CA CYS A 292 28.68 -12.80 40.46
C CYS A 292 29.53 -13.47 41.56
N GLN A 293 30.12 -12.68 42.45
CA GLN A 293 30.88 -13.17 43.61
C GLN A 293 29.98 -13.92 44.61
N GLN A 294 28.74 -13.48 44.78
CA GLN A 294 27.79 -14.09 45.73
C GLN A 294 27.17 -15.40 45.25
N ASN A 295 27.17 -15.65 43.94
CA ASN A 295 26.58 -16.86 43.34
C ASN A 295 27.63 -17.82 42.76
N ASP A 296 28.84 -17.89 43.35
CA ASP A 296 29.92 -18.79 42.91
C ASP A 296 30.25 -18.66 41.41
N GLY A 297 30.25 -17.44 40.87
CA GLY A 297 30.50 -17.18 39.45
C GLY A 297 29.36 -17.58 38.51
N HIS A 298 28.20 -18.02 39.03
CA HIS A 298 27.01 -18.23 38.20
C HIS A 298 26.42 -16.89 37.78
N VAL A 299 26.41 -16.70 36.47
CA VAL A 299 25.85 -15.53 35.79
C VAL A 299 24.31 -15.68 35.75
N PRO A 300 23.50 -14.59 35.86
CA PRO A 300 22.02 -14.67 35.95
C PRO A 300 21.35 -15.53 34.87
N ARG A 301 20.14 -16.04 35.12
CA ARG A 301 19.41 -16.90 34.17
C ARG A 301 19.16 -16.18 32.83
N GLU A 302 18.94 -16.94 31.75
CA GLU A 302 18.76 -16.36 30.41
C GLU A 302 17.58 -15.35 30.35
N GLU A 303 16.46 -15.64 31.02
CA GLU A 303 15.29 -14.77 31.10
C GLU A 303 15.60 -13.44 31.81
N ASP A 304 16.27 -13.53 32.96
CA ASP A 304 16.70 -12.36 33.75
C ASP A 304 17.70 -11.50 32.95
N ARG A 305 18.60 -12.13 32.19
CA ARG A 305 19.53 -11.41 31.30
C ARG A 305 18.82 -10.73 30.15
N ALA A 306 17.85 -11.37 29.51
CA ALA A 306 17.08 -10.77 28.44
C ALA A 306 16.35 -9.52 28.94
N GLU A 307 15.80 -9.57 30.15
CA GLU A 307 15.14 -8.44 30.78
C GLU A 307 16.13 -7.31 31.14
N LEU A 308 17.24 -7.63 31.80
CA LEU A 308 18.28 -6.66 32.14
C LEU A 308 18.89 -6.01 30.89
N LEU A 309 19.12 -6.79 29.83
CA LEU A 309 19.62 -6.32 28.54
C LEU A 309 18.60 -5.39 27.87
N SER A 310 17.31 -5.76 27.89
CA SER A 310 16.22 -4.90 27.42
C SER A 310 16.20 -3.55 28.14
N VAL A 311 16.37 -3.52 29.46
CA VAL A 311 16.43 -2.28 30.25
C VAL A 311 17.70 -1.47 29.93
N ALA A 312 18.85 -2.12 29.83
CA ALA A 312 20.12 -1.48 29.49
C ALA A 312 20.07 -0.83 28.09
N VAL A 313 19.53 -1.55 27.10
CA VAL A 313 19.30 -1.06 25.74
C VAL A 313 18.33 0.12 25.73
N TYR A 314 17.22 0.01 26.46
CA TYR A 314 16.22 1.08 26.57
C TYR A 314 16.79 2.37 27.20
N ARG A 315 17.69 2.24 28.20
CA ARG A 315 18.34 3.36 28.89
C ARG A 315 19.64 3.83 28.21
N ALA A 316 19.99 3.24 27.07
CA ALA A 316 21.19 3.57 26.30
C ALA A 316 22.53 3.34 27.06
N LYS A 317 22.57 2.35 27.96
CA LYS A 317 23.78 2.02 28.73
C LYS A 317 24.64 0.97 28.03
N LEU A 318 25.66 1.40 27.27
CA LEU A 318 26.45 0.53 26.38
C LEU A 318 27.37 -0.42 27.14
N THR A 319 28.12 0.07 28.13
CA THR A 319 29.11 -0.73 28.87
C THR A 319 28.44 -1.82 29.71
N ALA A 320 27.28 -1.51 30.28
CA ALA A 320 26.44 -2.45 31.00
C ALA A 320 25.89 -3.56 30.08
N ALA A 321 25.44 -3.21 28.87
CA ALA A 321 24.97 -4.18 27.88
C ALA A 321 26.11 -5.09 27.38
N GLN A 322 27.31 -4.56 27.17
CA GLN A 322 28.50 -5.33 26.81
C GLN A 322 28.82 -6.39 27.88
N LYS A 323 28.90 -5.97 29.15
CA LYS A 323 29.22 -6.88 30.27
C LYS A 323 28.20 -8.00 30.49
N LEU A 324 26.93 -7.78 30.14
CA LEU A 324 25.90 -8.81 30.21
C LEU A 324 26.06 -9.90 29.13
N VAL A 325 26.74 -9.58 28.02
CA VAL A 325 26.86 -10.44 26.83
C VAL A 325 28.29 -10.98 26.62
N ASP A 326 29.31 -10.37 27.23
CA ASP A 326 30.74 -10.72 27.10
C ASP A 326 31.04 -12.23 27.25
N GLY A 327 30.29 -12.95 28.09
CA GLY A 327 30.44 -14.40 28.28
C GLY A 327 29.91 -15.29 27.15
N GLN A 328 29.22 -14.73 26.16
CA GLN A 328 28.57 -15.45 25.04
C GLN A 328 29.03 -14.94 23.66
N ILE A 329 30.10 -14.14 23.62
CA ILE A 329 30.71 -13.64 22.37
C ILE A 329 31.95 -14.47 22.08
N VAL A 330 31.95 -15.19 20.95
CA VAL A 330 33.12 -15.91 20.43
C VAL A 330 33.44 -15.32 19.06
N GLU A 331 34.70 -14.93 18.85
CA GLU A 331 35.17 -14.29 17.60
C GLU A 331 34.38 -13.01 17.20
N GLY A 332 33.80 -12.31 18.18
CA GLY A 332 33.04 -11.07 17.94
C GLY A 332 31.59 -11.27 17.48
N LYS A 333 31.11 -12.51 17.42
CA LYS A 333 29.70 -12.87 17.15
C LYS A 333 29.08 -13.60 18.35
N PHE A 334 27.76 -13.47 18.52
CA PHE A 334 27.04 -14.13 19.60
C PHE A 334 26.75 -15.60 19.29
N THR A 335 27.09 -16.50 20.23
CA THR A 335 26.90 -17.96 20.08
C THR A 335 25.73 -18.52 20.89
N GLY A 336 24.99 -17.69 21.63
CA GLY A 336 23.80 -18.09 22.39
C GLY A 336 22.52 -18.12 21.53
N LYS A 337 21.35 -18.28 22.17
CA LYS A 337 20.06 -18.26 21.47
C LYS A 337 19.72 -16.86 20.91
N PRO A 338 19.44 -16.72 19.60
CA PRO A 338 19.15 -15.42 18.98
C PRO A 338 17.89 -14.73 19.52
N GLU A 339 16.97 -15.48 20.15
CA GLU A 339 15.76 -14.96 20.82
C GLU A 339 16.07 -13.92 21.92
N LEU A 340 17.28 -13.96 22.51
CA LEU A 340 17.71 -12.98 23.52
C LEU A 340 17.68 -11.53 22.99
N PHE A 341 17.88 -11.35 21.69
CA PHE A 341 17.89 -10.03 21.06
C PHE A 341 16.56 -9.63 20.42
N SER A 342 15.52 -10.46 20.55
CA SER A 342 14.21 -10.18 19.96
C SER A 342 13.63 -8.87 20.50
N GLY A 343 13.14 -8.02 19.59
CA GLY A 343 12.60 -6.69 19.91
C GLY A 343 13.61 -5.66 20.45
N LEU A 344 14.90 -5.99 20.64
CA LEU A 344 15.90 -5.03 21.10
C LEU A 344 16.27 -4.02 20.02
N LEU A 345 16.36 -4.46 18.75
CA LEU A 345 16.61 -3.57 17.62
C LEU A 345 15.51 -2.52 17.47
N ALA A 346 14.24 -2.89 17.67
CA ALA A 346 13.12 -1.96 17.65
C ALA A 346 13.19 -0.93 18.80
N LYS A 347 13.62 -1.36 20.01
CA LYS A 347 13.85 -0.45 21.14
C LYS A 347 14.98 0.55 20.88
N CYS A 348 16.09 0.11 20.29
CA CYS A 348 17.16 1.00 19.83
C CYS A 348 16.66 2.04 18.83
N CYS A 349 15.86 1.60 17.85
CA CYS A 349 15.31 2.46 16.82
C CYS A 349 14.36 3.52 17.39
N ASN A 350 13.47 3.15 18.31
CA ASN A 350 12.53 4.07 18.94
C ASN A 350 13.20 5.19 19.77
N ARG A 351 14.39 4.94 20.31
CA ARG A 351 15.16 5.94 21.08
C ARG A 351 16.26 6.64 20.28
N GLY A 352 16.60 6.13 19.09
CA GLY A 352 17.65 6.68 18.24
C GLY A 352 19.05 6.45 18.80
N ASN A 353 19.30 5.32 19.47
CA ASN A 353 20.62 5.02 20.02
C ASN A 353 21.54 4.43 18.96
N VAL A 354 22.33 5.30 18.31
CA VAL A 354 23.22 4.95 17.19
C VAL A 354 24.32 3.97 17.62
N GLN A 355 25.01 4.25 18.74
CA GLN A 355 26.16 3.44 19.17
C GLN A 355 25.76 2.03 19.59
N MET A 356 24.63 1.91 20.30
CA MET A 356 24.08 0.60 20.68
C MET A 356 23.62 -0.19 19.45
N LEU A 357 23.05 0.48 18.45
CA LEU A 357 22.62 -0.15 17.21
C LEU A 357 23.80 -0.69 16.39
N GLU A 358 24.87 0.11 16.23
CA GLU A 358 26.11 -0.33 15.56
C GLU A 358 26.72 -1.55 16.26
N TRP A 359 26.73 -1.54 17.60
CA TRP A 359 27.23 -2.65 18.40
C TRP A 359 26.38 -3.93 18.25
N LEU A 360 25.06 -3.82 18.34
CA LEU A 360 24.15 -4.98 18.19
C LEU A 360 24.25 -5.61 16.79
N LEU A 361 24.28 -4.80 15.72
CA LEU A 361 24.38 -5.31 14.36
C LEU A 361 25.68 -6.08 14.09
N LYS A 362 26.77 -5.70 14.76
CA LYS A 362 28.07 -6.39 14.68
C LYS A 362 28.06 -7.75 15.37
N ILE A 363 27.29 -7.88 16.45
CA ILE A 363 27.24 -9.10 17.29
C ILE A 363 26.29 -10.16 16.71
N ILE A 364 25.20 -9.73 16.06
CA ILE A 364 24.21 -10.64 15.48
C ILE A 364 24.88 -11.50 14.38
N PRO A 365 24.79 -12.84 14.45
CA PRO A 365 25.40 -13.72 13.46
C PRO A 365 24.77 -13.54 12.07
N ASP A 366 25.55 -13.85 11.02
CA ASP A 366 25.15 -13.60 9.63
C ASP A 366 23.91 -14.42 9.21
N ASP A 367 23.72 -15.59 9.83
CA ASP A 367 22.59 -16.49 9.57
C ASP A 367 21.26 -16.03 10.20
N ALA A 368 21.29 -15.06 11.11
CA ALA A 368 20.11 -14.57 11.85
C ALA A 368 19.32 -13.48 11.10
N VAL A 369 19.04 -13.69 9.81
CA VAL A 369 18.27 -12.75 8.96
C VAL A 369 16.83 -12.56 9.47
N ALA A 370 16.24 -13.60 10.07
CA ALA A 370 14.88 -13.53 10.62
C ALA A 370 14.76 -12.52 11.78
N LEU A 371 15.75 -12.50 12.67
CA LEU A 371 15.81 -11.65 13.86
C LEU A 371 15.87 -10.15 13.51
N ILE A 372 16.63 -9.80 12.48
CA ILE A 372 16.75 -8.40 12.01
C ILE A 372 15.43 -7.92 11.41
N ASN A 373 14.67 -8.83 10.80
CA ASN A 373 13.44 -8.53 10.07
C ASN A 373 12.16 -8.94 10.84
N GLU A 374 12.26 -9.15 12.16
CA GLU A 374 11.11 -9.39 13.05
C GLU A 374 10.16 -8.19 13.03
N ASP A 375 10.72 -7.01 13.27
CA ASP A 375 10.00 -5.75 13.32
C ASP A 375 10.24 -4.89 12.07
N PRO A 376 9.28 -4.03 11.67
CA PRO A 376 9.49 -3.06 10.59
C PRO A 376 10.34 -1.87 11.08
N LEU A 377 11.63 -2.11 11.33
CA LEU A 377 12.58 -1.18 11.94
C LEU A 377 12.64 0.18 11.21
N LEU A 378 12.68 0.16 9.87
CA LEU A 378 12.72 1.38 9.06
C LEU A 378 11.44 2.22 9.21
N SER A 379 10.27 1.58 9.27
CA SER A 379 9.00 2.27 9.48
C SER A 379 8.93 2.93 10.87
N LEU A 380 9.53 2.31 11.89
CA LEU A 380 9.63 2.88 13.23
C LEU A 380 10.55 4.11 13.25
N LEU A 381 11.71 4.04 12.59
CA LEU A 381 12.65 5.16 12.51
C LEU A 381 12.05 6.36 11.79
N VAL A 382 11.44 6.14 10.62
CA VAL A 382 10.87 7.23 9.80
C VAL A 382 9.75 7.98 10.56
N LYS A 383 8.97 7.30 11.39
CA LYS A 383 7.96 7.93 12.26
C LYS A 383 8.55 8.88 13.32
N GLN A 384 9.79 8.67 13.72
CA GLN A 384 10.48 9.45 14.75
C GLN A 384 11.39 10.55 14.18
N ILE A 385 11.61 10.58 12.85
CA ILE A 385 12.40 11.63 12.21
C ILE A 385 11.57 12.92 12.18
N ASP A 386 12.06 13.93 12.88
CA ASP A 386 11.52 15.29 12.85
C ASP A 386 11.98 16.01 11.57
N VAL A 387 11.01 16.54 10.81
CA VAL A 387 11.24 17.24 9.52
C VAL A 387 12.09 18.49 9.70
N TYR A 388 12.02 19.14 10.88
CA TYR A 388 12.65 20.45 11.11
C TYR A 388 14.06 20.40 11.70
N LYS A 389 14.58 19.20 12.01
CA LYS A 389 15.94 19.05 12.57
C LYS A 389 16.97 18.78 11.47
N ASP A 390 18.15 19.40 11.60
CA ASP A 390 19.27 19.24 10.68
C ASP A 390 19.58 17.76 10.39
N LYS A 391 19.65 17.39 9.10
CA LYS A 391 19.99 16.04 8.57
C LYS A 391 21.16 15.38 9.30
N ASN A 392 22.21 16.15 9.61
CA ASN A 392 23.45 15.67 10.20
C ASN A 392 23.41 15.55 11.74
N LYS A 393 22.39 16.14 12.39
CA LYS A 393 22.22 16.09 13.85
C LYS A 393 21.14 15.10 14.30
N CYS A 394 20.33 14.59 13.37
CA CYS A 394 19.27 13.62 13.66
C CYS A 394 19.83 12.21 13.91
N PRO A 395 19.78 11.68 15.15
CA PRO A 395 20.29 10.34 15.43
C PRO A 395 19.48 9.23 14.73
N TYR A 396 18.18 9.46 14.51
CA TYR A 396 17.31 8.53 13.79
C TYR A 396 17.69 8.38 12.30
N PHE A 397 18.08 9.48 11.63
CA PHE A 397 18.53 9.44 10.24
C PHE A 397 19.87 8.71 10.10
N ARG A 398 20.81 8.95 11.03
CA ARG A 398 22.07 8.20 11.06
C ARG A 398 21.84 6.70 11.31
N SER A 399 20.95 6.37 12.25
CA SER A 399 20.55 4.98 12.54
C SER A 399 19.95 4.29 11.30
N MET A 400 19.11 5.01 10.55
CA MET A 400 18.53 4.54 9.30
C MET A 400 19.60 4.27 8.22
N GLY A 401 20.61 5.14 8.09
CA GLY A 401 21.73 4.93 7.18
C GLY A 401 22.56 3.68 7.52
N ILE A 402 22.78 3.40 8.81
CA ILE A 402 23.51 2.22 9.27
C ILE A 402 22.72 0.94 8.94
N LEU A 403 21.42 0.91 9.24
CA LEU A 403 20.56 -0.23 8.94
C LEU A 403 20.50 -0.51 7.44
N LEU A 404 20.34 0.52 6.61
CA LEU A 404 20.28 0.38 5.15
C LEU A 404 21.64 -0.01 4.50
N ASN A 405 22.73 0.00 5.25
CA ASN A 405 24.01 -0.53 4.80
C ASN A 405 24.17 -2.02 5.12
N ASP A 406 23.34 -2.59 5.99
CA ASP A 406 23.35 -4.01 6.30
C ASP A 406 22.63 -4.81 5.17
N PRO A 407 23.30 -5.78 4.52
CA PRO A 407 22.72 -6.56 3.43
C PRO A 407 21.61 -7.52 3.88
N ARG A 408 21.48 -7.80 5.19
CA ARG A 408 20.47 -8.71 5.76
C ARG A 408 19.09 -8.06 5.91
N LEU A 409 19.00 -6.73 5.81
CA LEU A 409 17.77 -5.99 6.06
C LEU A 409 16.77 -6.08 4.89
N GLU A 410 15.50 -6.35 5.21
CA GLU A 410 14.36 -6.25 4.31
C GLU A 410 13.85 -4.80 4.25
N VAL A 411 14.23 -4.06 3.19
CA VAL A 411 13.87 -2.64 3.02
C VAL A 411 12.36 -2.41 2.93
N ASP A 412 11.63 -3.36 2.33
CA ASP A 412 10.21 -3.22 2.01
C ASP A 412 9.26 -3.89 3.03
N LYS A 413 9.75 -4.17 4.24
CA LYS A 413 8.94 -4.76 5.31
C LYS A 413 7.71 -3.92 5.61
N ILE A 414 6.55 -4.57 5.69
CA ILE A 414 5.27 -3.94 6.04
C ILE A 414 5.03 -3.93 7.55
N ASP A 415 4.34 -2.90 8.02
CA ASP A 415 3.79 -2.86 9.37
C ASP A 415 2.38 -3.46 9.46
N VAL A 416 1.78 -3.43 10.67
CA VAL A 416 0.40 -3.89 10.93
C VAL A 416 -0.64 -3.20 10.04
N LYS A 417 -0.35 -1.99 9.54
CA LYS A 417 -1.22 -1.21 8.65
C LYS A 417 -0.88 -1.42 7.17
N LYS A 418 -0.06 -2.43 6.83
CA LYS A 418 0.50 -2.68 5.50
C LYS A 418 1.30 -1.51 4.93
N CYS A 419 1.78 -0.60 5.77
CA CYS A 419 2.60 0.54 5.34
C CYS A 419 4.08 0.17 5.38
N THR A 420 4.79 0.46 4.29
CA THR A 420 6.27 0.40 4.24
C THR A 420 6.89 1.69 4.76
N ALA A 421 8.20 1.68 5.02
CA ALA A 421 8.93 2.89 5.43
C ALA A 421 8.79 4.04 4.41
N MET A 422 8.69 3.71 3.12
CA MET A 422 8.46 4.68 2.04
C MET A 422 7.13 5.43 2.20
N HIS A 423 6.06 4.74 2.61
CA HIS A 423 4.75 5.37 2.83
C HIS A 423 4.84 6.45 3.91
N TYR A 424 5.53 6.16 5.02
CA TYR A 424 5.72 7.15 6.08
C TYR A 424 6.63 8.30 5.65
N ALA A 425 7.68 8.02 4.87
CA ALA A 425 8.61 9.04 4.40
C ALA A 425 7.91 10.05 3.47
N VAL A 426 7.00 9.57 2.61
CA VAL A 426 6.18 10.43 1.73
C VAL A 426 5.13 11.17 2.55
N LYS A 427 4.39 10.48 3.42
CA LYS A 427 3.33 11.08 4.25
C LYS A 427 3.84 12.24 5.11
N TYR A 428 5.04 12.10 5.67
CA TYR A 428 5.68 13.14 6.49
C TYR A 428 6.55 14.11 5.66
N LYS A 429 6.63 13.93 4.33
CA LYS A 429 7.43 14.76 3.41
C LYS A 429 8.90 14.89 3.82
N ILE A 430 9.50 13.76 4.21
CA ILE A 430 10.90 13.69 4.63
C ILE A 430 11.77 13.37 3.41
N ASP A 431 12.15 14.41 2.65
CA ASP A 431 12.85 14.28 1.37
C ASP A 431 14.15 13.47 1.47
N HIS A 432 14.97 13.72 2.50
CA HIS A 432 16.23 13.01 2.70
C HIS A 432 16.05 11.50 3.00
N ALA A 433 14.96 11.12 3.67
CA ALA A 433 14.65 9.73 3.93
C ALA A 433 14.12 9.04 2.66
N GLN A 434 13.32 9.76 1.86
CA GLN A 434 12.88 9.29 0.55
C GLN A 434 14.07 9.04 -0.39
N GLU A 435 14.99 9.99 -0.53
CA GLU A 435 16.22 9.83 -1.33
C GLU A 435 17.05 8.61 -0.91
N LEU A 436 17.25 8.41 0.40
CA LEU A 436 18.06 7.30 0.91
C LEU A 436 17.38 5.94 0.70
N LEU A 437 16.06 5.84 0.92
CA LEU A 437 15.29 4.62 0.66
C LEU A 437 15.28 4.28 -0.83
N LEU A 438 15.06 5.28 -1.67
CA LEU A 438 15.07 5.13 -3.12
C LEU A 438 16.45 4.67 -3.63
N ALA A 439 17.55 5.27 -3.14
CA ALA A 439 18.91 4.88 -3.49
C ALA A 439 19.22 3.42 -3.12
N LYS A 440 18.61 2.90 -2.06
CA LYS A 440 18.75 1.51 -1.59
C LYS A 440 17.74 0.55 -2.21
N GLY A 441 17.02 1.00 -3.24
CA GLY A 441 16.14 0.16 -4.04
C GLY A 441 14.79 -0.13 -3.38
N ALA A 442 14.28 0.71 -2.48
CA ALA A 442 12.94 0.57 -1.93
C ALA A 442 11.86 0.53 -3.04
N TYR A 443 10.88 -0.35 -2.89
CA TYR A 443 9.80 -0.56 -3.86
C TYR A 443 8.75 0.55 -3.78
N ILE A 444 8.39 1.12 -4.93
CA ILE A 444 7.49 2.28 -5.02
C ILE A 444 6.01 1.87 -5.23
N GLY A 445 5.74 0.61 -5.58
CA GLY A 445 4.40 0.14 -5.95
C GLY A 445 3.60 -0.55 -4.84
N GLY A 446 3.99 -0.43 -3.57
CA GLY A 446 3.28 -1.07 -2.46
C GLY A 446 1.96 -0.35 -2.13
N GLU A 447 0.92 -1.09 -1.77
CA GLU A 447 -0.38 -0.55 -1.34
C GLU A 447 -0.52 -0.64 0.18
N ASN A 448 -1.02 0.43 0.79
CA ASN A 448 -1.44 0.41 2.19
C ASN A 448 -2.82 -0.28 2.36
N MET A 449 -3.33 -0.40 3.59
CA MET A 449 -4.69 -0.94 3.83
C MET A 449 -5.83 -0.16 3.15
N PHE A 450 -5.61 1.10 2.76
CA PHE A 450 -6.58 1.94 2.07
C PHE A 450 -6.48 1.84 0.53
N GLY A 451 -5.49 1.11 0.02
CA GLY A 451 -5.22 0.98 -1.42
C GLY A 451 -4.43 2.14 -2.02
N ASP A 452 -3.86 3.03 -1.20
CA ASP A 452 -3.03 4.14 -1.69
C ASP A 452 -1.59 3.69 -1.90
N LEU A 453 -0.95 4.22 -2.94
CA LEU A 453 0.46 3.99 -3.28
C LEU A 453 1.31 5.17 -2.78
N PRO A 454 2.58 4.96 -2.38
CA PRO A 454 3.43 6.06 -1.93
C PRO A 454 3.73 7.06 -3.06
N ILE A 455 3.66 6.63 -4.32
CA ILE A 455 3.93 7.50 -5.47
C ILE A 455 2.87 8.59 -5.71
N SER A 456 1.66 8.47 -5.14
CA SER A 456 0.61 9.46 -5.39
C SER A 456 0.85 10.79 -4.68
N GLU A 457 1.57 10.78 -3.56
CA GLU A 457 1.87 11.96 -2.75
C GLU A 457 3.34 12.41 -2.84
N MET A 458 4.18 11.66 -3.56
CA MET A 458 5.61 11.96 -3.73
C MET A 458 5.81 13.17 -4.66
N ASP A 459 6.81 13.99 -4.35
CA ASP A 459 7.18 15.14 -5.17
C ASP A 459 7.78 14.69 -6.52
N SER A 460 7.35 15.33 -7.61
CA SER A 460 7.78 14.94 -8.96
C SER A 460 9.25 15.26 -9.22
N PHE A 461 9.78 16.34 -8.64
CA PHE A 461 11.17 16.75 -8.84
C PHE A 461 12.13 15.84 -8.06
N LEU A 462 11.78 15.47 -6.82
CA LEU A 462 12.55 14.49 -6.05
C LEU A 462 12.62 13.14 -6.77
N LEU A 463 11.49 12.67 -7.32
CA LEU A 463 11.45 11.42 -8.07
C LEU A 463 12.28 11.51 -9.37
N GLU A 464 12.24 12.62 -10.10
CA GLU A 464 13.07 12.86 -11.29
C GLU A 464 14.56 12.79 -10.96
N LYS A 465 14.99 13.51 -9.91
CA LYS A 465 16.37 13.50 -9.43
C LYS A 465 16.85 12.09 -9.06
N HIS A 466 16.00 11.29 -8.42
CA HIS A 466 16.34 9.90 -8.11
C HIS A 466 16.41 9.04 -9.38
N LEU A 467 15.44 9.16 -10.29
CA LEU A 467 15.43 8.42 -11.54
C LEU A 467 16.65 8.75 -12.42
N ASP A 468 17.09 10.01 -12.42
CA ASP A 468 18.35 10.40 -13.07
C ASP A 468 19.50 9.60 -12.48
N SER A 469 19.59 9.48 -11.14
CA SER A 469 20.65 8.75 -10.44
C SER A 469 20.70 7.25 -10.80
N CYS A 470 19.57 6.67 -11.24
CA CYS A 470 19.50 5.30 -11.73
C CYS A 470 20.13 5.10 -13.13
N VAL A 471 20.46 6.17 -13.84
CA VAL A 471 21.21 6.14 -15.10
C VAL A 471 22.69 6.38 -14.80
N THR A 472 23.52 5.39 -15.11
CA THR A 472 24.97 5.41 -14.91
C THR A 472 25.69 4.98 -16.20
N ASN A 473 27.00 5.19 -16.27
CA ASN A 473 27.84 4.68 -17.35
C ASN A 473 28.91 3.74 -16.78
N ASN A 474 29.69 3.12 -17.66
CA ASN A 474 30.79 2.23 -17.28
C ASN A 474 32.15 2.94 -17.14
N ASP A 475 32.14 4.24 -16.82
CA ASP A 475 33.34 5.12 -16.69
C ASP A 475 34.26 5.14 -17.94
N ARG A 476 33.78 4.67 -19.09
CA ARG A 476 34.48 4.77 -20.39
C ARG A 476 34.17 6.09 -21.08
N LYS A 477 34.99 6.46 -22.07
CA LYS A 477 34.73 7.68 -22.84
C LYS A 477 33.56 7.45 -23.79
N PRO A 478 32.67 8.44 -24.01
CA PRO A 478 31.53 8.30 -24.92
C PRO A 478 31.87 7.85 -26.35
N GLY A 479 33.11 8.11 -26.82
CA GLY A 479 33.60 7.69 -28.13
C GLY A 479 34.12 6.26 -28.22
N ASP A 480 34.27 5.54 -27.10
CA ASP A 480 34.77 4.17 -27.09
C ASP A 480 33.67 3.20 -27.56
N GLU A 481 34.01 2.17 -28.34
CA GLU A 481 33.04 1.17 -28.80
C GLU A 481 32.39 0.37 -27.66
N ASP A 482 33.10 0.26 -26.53
CA ASP A 482 32.63 -0.38 -25.30
C ASP A 482 31.89 0.56 -24.35
N TYR A 483 31.58 1.79 -24.76
CA TYR A 483 30.78 2.70 -23.95
C TYR A 483 29.38 2.14 -23.71
N GLU A 484 29.01 1.97 -22.44
CA GLU A 484 27.74 1.40 -22.01
C GLU A 484 26.99 2.35 -21.09
N VAL A 485 25.72 2.60 -21.40
CA VAL A 485 24.78 3.29 -20.51
C VAL A 485 24.00 2.25 -19.73
N ARG A 486 24.14 2.26 -18.41
CA ARG A 486 23.46 1.34 -17.49
C ARG A 486 22.23 2.01 -16.89
N ILE A 487 21.09 1.33 -16.99
CA ILE A 487 19.81 1.80 -16.45
C ILE A 487 19.35 0.80 -15.39
N SER A 488 19.27 1.24 -14.13
CA SER A 488 18.84 0.42 -12.99
C SER A 488 17.33 0.43 -12.79
N PHE A 489 16.75 -0.74 -12.46
CA PHE A 489 15.32 -0.91 -12.19
C PHE A 489 15.01 -1.31 -10.74
N ALA A 490 15.97 -1.21 -9.82
CA ALA A 490 15.87 -1.71 -8.45
C ALA A 490 14.56 -1.32 -7.72
N ASN A 491 14.08 -0.08 -7.93
CA ASN A 491 12.87 0.46 -7.29
C ASN A 491 11.54 -0.08 -7.85
N PHE A 492 11.57 -0.72 -9.02
CA PHE A 492 10.38 -1.32 -9.67
C PHE A 492 10.32 -2.84 -9.46
N ILE A 493 11.36 -3.44 -8.87
CA ILE A 493 11.38 -4.87 -8.53
C ILE A 493 10.44 -5.09 -7.34
N PRO A 494 9.43 -5.97 -7.46
CA PRO A 494 8.53 -6.23 -6.36
C PRO A 494 9.22 -6.98 -5.20
N PRO A 495 8.77 -6.79 -3.94
CA PRO A 495 9.40 -7.39 -2.75
C PRO A 495 9.50 -8.91 -2.79
N ALA A 496 8.53 -9.58 -3.42
CA ALA A 496 8.53 -11.05 -3.58
C ALA A 496 9.75 -11.59 -4.34
N HIS A 497 10.45 -10.75 -5.10
CA HIS A 497 11.63 -11.12 -5.88
C HIS A 497 12.93 -10.55 -5.29
N LYS A 498 12.86 -9.91 -4.11
CA LYS A 498 14.03 -9.39 -3.39
C LYS A 498 14.59 -10.44 -2.43
N PRO A 499 15.91 -10.41 -2.17
CA PRO A 499 16.51 -11.27 -1.15
C PRO A 499 15.90 -10.95 0.23
N ASN A 500 15.86 -11.96 1.11
CA ASN A 500 15.39 -11.86 2.51
C ASN A 500 13.90 -11.56 2.71
N TYR A 501 13.07 -11.66 1.66
CA TYR A 501 11.61 -11.50 1.79
C TYR A 501 10.99 -12.63 2.62
N ALA A 502 10.42 -12.28 3.76
CA ALA A 502 9.63 -13.22 4.56
C ALA A 502 8.23 -13.38 3.96
N LYS A 503 7.91 -14.57 3.42
CA LYS A 503 6.55 -14.87 2.95
C LYS A 503 5.57 -14.73 4.14
N PRO A 504 4.53 -13.90 4.05
CA PRO A 504 3.55 -13.78 5.13
C PRO A 504 2.83 -15.12 5.33
N GLU A 505 2.83 -15.66 6.55
CA GLU A 505 2.38 -17.04 6.84
C GLU A 505 0.87 -17.28 6.62
N GLN A 506 0.03 -16.25 6.50
CA GLN A 506 -1.42 -16.44 6.34
C GLN A 506 -2.08 -15.32 5.52
N VAL A 507 -2.28 -15.53 4.21
CA VAL A 507 -3.38 -14.88 3.49
C VAL A 507 -3.96 -15.85 2.44
N PRO A 508 -5.10 -16.51 2.72
CA PRO A 508 -5.87 -17.21 1.71
C PRO A 508 -6.81 -16.20 1.03
N PHE A 509 -6.34 -15.46 0.01
CA PHE A 509 -7.26 -14.75 -0.91
C PHE A 509 -6.63 -14.51 -2.29
N ASN A 510 -7.45 -14.67 -3.33
CA ASN A 510 -7.11 -14.65 -4.75
C ASN A 510 -6.42 -13.35 -5.20
N GLY A 511 -5.16 -13.45 -5.63
CA GLY A 511 -4.40 -12.38 -6.28
C GLY A 511 -3.39 -11.72 -5.33
N LEU A 512 -2.10 -12.07 -5.46
CA LEU A 512 -1.02 -11.48 -4.67
C LEU A 512 -0.93 -9.96 -4.95
N PRO A 513 -0.98 -9.08 -3.92
CA PRO A 513 -0.87 -7.63 -4.10
C PRO A 513 0.52 -7.14 -4.54
N TYR A 514 1.55 -8.01 -4.51
CA TYR A 514 2.95 -7.66 -4.71
C TYR A 514 3.57 -8.14 -6.04
N GLU A 515 2.78 -8.49 -7.06
CA GLU A 515 3.30 -9.09 -8.31
C GLU A 515 3.19 -8.18 -9.55
N ASP A 516 2.78 -6.91 -9.39
CA ASP A 516 2.48 -6.03 -10.52
C ASP A 516 3.48 -4.87 -10.67
N GLU A 517 4.52 -5.11 -11.46
CA GLU A 517 5.51 -4.12 -11.90
C GLU A 517 4.85 -2.88 -12.57
N MET A 518 3.72 -3.10 -13.26
CA MET A 518 3.01 -2.05 -13.99
C MET A 518 2.20 -1.13 -13.09
N ARG A 519 1.84 -1.53 -11.87
CA ARG A 519 1.02 -0.70 -10.97
C ARG A 519 1.59 0.68 -10.69
N PRO A 520 2.86 0.83 -10.25
CA PRO A 520 3.43 2.16 -10.04
C PRO A 520 3.42 3.00 -11.32
N ILE A 521 3.71 2.39 -12.48
CA ILE A 521 3.74 3.08 -13.77
C ILE A 521 2.34 3.54 -14.20
N VAL A 522 1.31 2.71 -14.00
CA VAL A 522 -0.09 3.05 -14.28
C VAL A 522 -0.53 4.21 -13.39
N ARG A 523 -0.13 4.21 -12.11
CA ARG A 523 -0.48 5.30 -11.19
C ARG A 523 0.20 6.61 -11.57
N MET A 524 1.44 6.56 -12.05
CA MET A 524 2.14 7.72 -12.64
C MET A 524 1.42 8.24 -13.89
N ALA A 525 0.90 7.35 -14.73
CA ALA A 525 0.19 7.73 -15.94
C ALA A 525 -1.16 8.41 -15.67
N GLN A 526 -1.78 8.13 -14.52
CA GLN A 526 -3.03 8.75 -14.08
C GLN A 526 -2.84 10.12 -13.43
N SER A 527 -1.66 10.43 -12.89
CA SER A 527 -1.40 11.70 -12.19
C SER A 527 -0.79 12.73 -13.14
N SER A 528 -1.38 13.93 -13.21
CA SER A 528 -0.95 14.98 -14.15
C SER A 528 0.48 15.49 -13.92
N SER A 529 0.97 15.49 -12.67
CA SER A 529 2.33 15.96 -12.33
C SER A 529 3.41 14.95 -12.73
N THR A 530 3.18 13.66 -12.45
CA THR A 530 4.15 12.59 -12.72
C THR A 530 4.04 12.00 -14.13
N LYS A 531 2.97 12.31 -14.88
CA LYS A 531 2.80 11.88 -16.29
C LYS A 531 3.99 12.28 -17.18
N ARG A 532 4.63 13.42 -16.91
CA ARG A 532 5.81 13.90 -17.65
C ARG A 532 7.02 12.98 -17.47
N LEU A 533 7.16 12.36 -16.29
CA LEU A 533 8.24 11.43 -15.96
C LEU A 533 8.16 10.12 -16.73
N LEU A 534 7.05 9.79 -17.39
CA LEU A 534 6.96 8.61 -18.25
C LEU A 534 7.97 8.64 -19.41
N ARG A 535 8.41 9.84 -19.83
CA ARG A 535 9.49 10.02 -20.82
C ARG A 535 10.87 9.67 -20.29
N HIS A 536 11.03 9.58 -18.97
CA HIS A 536 12.32 9.29 -18.35
C HIS A 536 12.85 7.94 -18.84
N PRO A 537 14.16 7.82 -19.17
CA PRO A 537 14.71 6.62 -19.78
C PRO A 537 14.46 5.35 -18.98
N VAL A 538 14.49 5.39 -17.64
CA VAL A 538 14.18 4.23 -16.78
C VAL A 538 12.78 3.66 -17.07
N ILE A 539 11.74 4.49 -17.04
CA ILE A 539 10.35 4.04 -17.23
C ILE A 539 10.11 3.67 -18.70
N SER A 540 10.60 4.51 -19.61
CA SER A 540 10.48 4.25 -21.06
C SER A 540 11.18 2.95 -21.47
N SER A 541 12.28 2.57 -20.83
CA SER A 541 12.97 1.29 -21.08
C SER A 541 12.13 0.09 -20.65
N ILE A 542 11.53 0.14 -19.45
CA ILE A 542 10.63 -0.93 -18.96
C ILE A 542 9.46 -1.10 -19.94
N LEU A 543 8.85 0.01 -20.35
CA LEU A 543 7.74 0.00 -21.31
C LEU A 543 8.17 -0.53 -22.68
N LEU A 544 9.35 -0.14 -23.18
CA LEU A 544 9.88 -0.62 -24.46
C LEU A 544 10.08 -2.13 -24.43
N LEU A 545 10.70 -2.69 -23.40
CA LEU A 545 10.96 -4.14 -23.32
C LEU A 545 9.68 -4.96 -23.27
N LYS A 546 8.70 -4.54 -22.47
CA LYS A 546 7.36 -5.15 -22.44
C LYS A 546 6.67 -5.01 -23.80
N TRP A 547 6.84 -3.86 -24.43
CA TRP A 547 6.30 -3.60 -25.75
C TRP A 547 6.89 -4.51 -26.82
N LEU A 548 8.21 -4.73 -26.83
CA LEU A 548 8.88 -5.61 -27.79
C LEU A 548 8.38 -7.05 -27.72
N LYS A 549 7.96 -7.52 -26.54
CA LYS A 549 7.33 -8.84 -26.37
C LYS A 549 5.91 -8.90 -26.94
N LEU A 550 5.15 -7.79 -26.86
CA LEU A 550 3.76 -7.72 -27.33
C LEU A 550 3.63 -7.35 -28.82
N ILE A 551 4.60 -6.64 -29.40
CA ILE A 551 4.45 -5.99 -30.70
C ILE A 551 4.15 -6.98 -31.83
N CYS A 552 4.74 -8.18 -31.79
CA CYS A 552 4.52 -9.21 -32.79
C CYS A 552 3.05 -9.65 -32.87
N PHE A 553 2.37 -9.76 -31.73
CA PHE A 553 0.95 -10.12 -31.67
C PHE A 553 0.08 -9.07 -32.35
N PHE A 554 0.35 -7.78 -32.11
CA PHE A 554 -0.40 -6.69 -32.75
C PHE A 554 -0.23 -6.68 -34.28
N TYR A 555 0.97 -6.93 -34.78
CA TYR A 555 1.21 -7.01 -36.23
C TYR A 555 0.54 -8.23 -36.86
N ILE A 556 0.58 -9.40 -36.21
CA ILE A 556 -0.12 -10.60 -36.71
C ILE A 556 -1.63 -10.34 -36.76
N ASN A 557 -2.22 -9.78 -35.70
CA ASN A 557 -3.64 -9.41 -35.66
C ASN A 557 -3.98 -8.39 -36.76
N LEU A 558 -3.15 -7.36 -36.95
CA LEU A 558 -3.32 -6.39 -38.04
C LEU A 558 -3.36 -7.08 -39.40
N VAL A 559 -2.38 -7.94 -39.70
CA VAL A 559 -2.31 -8.65 -40.98
C VAL A 559 -3.55 -9.51 -41.23
N ILE A 560 -4.00 -10.29 -40.24
CA ILE A 560 -5.21 -11.11 -40.34
C ILE A 560 -6.45 -10.23 -40.59
N CYS A 561 -6.59 -9.13 -39.85
CA CYS A 561 -7.71 -8.20 -40.03
C CYS A 561 -7.65 -7.45 -41.37
N THR A 562 -6.47 -7.11 -41.89
CA THR A 562 -6.32 -6.52 -43.23
C THR A 562 -6.74 -7.51 -44.31
N ILE A 563 -6.35 -8.79 -44.19
CA ILE A 563 -6.77 -9.85 -45.12
C ILE A 563 -8.29 -9.97 -45.10
N PHE A 564 -8.91 -10.02 -43.92
CA PHE A 564 -10.37 -10.05 -43.77
C PHE A 564 -11.04 -8.82 -44.40
N PHE A 565 -10.57 -7.60 -44.09
CA PHE A 565 -11.15 -6.36 -44.62
C PHE A 565 -11.15 -6.36 -46.15
N VAL A 566 -10.00 -6.64 -46.76
CA VAL A 566 -9.86 -6.66 -48.23
C VAL A 566 -10.69 -7.77 -48.85
N SER A 567 -10.67 -8.99 -48.28
CA SER A 567 -11.44 -10.12 -48.83
C SER A 567 -12.94 -9.91 -48.69
N PHE A 568 -13.40 -9.37 -47.56
CA PHE A 568 -14.80 -9.12 -47.28
C PHE A 568 -15.35 -8.00 -48.16
N THR A 569 -14.64 -6.87 -48.27
CA THR A 569 -15.03 -5.79 -49.19
C THR A 569 -15.04 -6.28 -50.64
N ALA A 570 -14.05 -7.08 -51.07
CA ALA A 570 -14.05 -7.66 -52.41
C ALA A 570 -15.23 -8.61 -52.65
N TYR A 571 -15.56 -9.46 -51.67
CA TYR A 571 -16.73 -10.34 -51.74
C TYR A 571 -18.03 -9.53 -51.90
N VAL A 572 -18.22 -8.51 -51.05
CA VAL A 572 -19.45 -7.70 -51.04
C VAL A 572 -19.60 -6.87 -52.32
N VAL A 573 -18.54 -6.28 -52.85
CA VAL A 573 -18.60 -5.40 -54.03
C VAL A 573 -18.69 -6.21 -55.34
N PHE A 574 -17.90 -7.27 -55.49
CA PHE A 574 -17.76 -7.96 -56.78
C PHE A 574 -18.61 -9.23 -56.90
N CYS A 575 -18.89 -9.92 -55.80
CA CYS A 575 -19.45 -11.28 -55.82
C CYS A 575 -20.86 -11.38 -55.23
N TYR A 576 -21.27 -10.44 -54.39
CA TYR A 576 -22.52 -10.51 -53.66
C TYR A 576 -23.72 -10.28 -54.58
N GLY A 577 -24.64 -11.26 -54.63
CA GLY A 577 -25.80 -11.23 -55.51
C GLY A 577 -25.53 -11.51 -56.99
N ARG A 578 -24.29 -11.84 -57.37
CA ARG A 578 -23.93 -12.30 -58.72
C ARG A 578 -23.58 -13.79 -58.69
N GLU A 579 -24.18 -14.57 -59.57
CA GLU A 579 -23.91 -16.01 -59.67
C GLU A 579 -22.62 -16.31 -60.47
N ASP A 580 -22.33 -15.53 -61.51
CA ASP A 580 -21.21 -15.77 -62.46
C ASP A 580 -19.87 -15.11 -62.09
N ALA A 581 -19.69 -14.65 -60.85
CA ALA A 581 -18.49 -13.91 -60.47
C ALA A 581 -17.25 -14.83 -60.31
N PRO A 582 -16.13 -14.57 -61.02
CA PRO A 582 -14.91 -15.35 -60.87
C PRO A 582 -14.34 -15.20 -59.45
N PHE A 583 -13.82 -16.29 -58.88
CA PHE A 583 -13.23 -16.34 -57.53
C PHE A 583 -14.19 -16.05 -56.35
N LYS A 584 -15.53 -16.03 -56.57
CA LYS A 584 -16.53 -15.87 -55.49
C LYS A 584 -16.30 -16.80 -54.30
N LEU A 585 -16.06 -18.08 -54.59
CA LEU A 585 -15.83 -19.10 -53.56
C LEU A 585 -14.57 -18.84 -52.74
N PHE A 586 -13.50 -18.34 -53.38
CA PHE A 586 -12.24 -18.01 -52.72
C PHE A 586 -12.40 -16.85 -51.73
N PHE A 587 -13.00 -15.73 -52.18
CA PHE A 587 -13.24 -14.57 -51.30
C PHE A 587 -14.25 -14.90 -50.19
N TYR A 588 -15.23 -15.74 -50.46
CA TYR A 588 -16.19 -16.21 -49.45
C TYR A 588 -15.49 -17.01 -48.35
N PHE A 589 -14.70 -18.04 -48.70
CA PHE A 589 -13.99 -18.84 -47.70
C PHE A 589 -12.99 -18.03 -46.88
N LEU A 590 -12.26 -17.12 -47.53
CA LEU A 590 -11.30 -16.25 -46.85
C LEU A 590 -11.99 -15.30 -45.86
N SER A 591 -13.12 -14.72 -46.28
CA SER A 591 -13.93 -13.83 -45.43
C SER A 591 -14.61 -14.60 -44.29
N PHE A 592 -15.06 -15.82 -44.53
CA PHE A 592 -15.64 -16.70 -43.51
C PHE A 592 -14.60 -17.12 -42.46
N ALA A 593 -13.39 -17.48 -42.89
CA ALA A 593 -12.28 -17.77 -41.98
C ALA A 593 -11.90 -16.54 -41.13
N GLY A 594 -11.84 -15.35 -41.74
CA GLY A 594 -11.63 -14.09 -41.02
C GLY A 594 -12.75 -13.76 -40.03
N TRP A 595 -14.01 -14.05 -40.39
CA TRP A 595 -15.16 -13.88 -39.50
C TRP A 595 -15.07 -14.81 -38.28
N ILE A 596 -14.72 -16.08 -38.47
CA ILE A 596 -14.47 -17.02 -37.36
C ILE A 596 -13.37 -16.49 -36.42
N TYR A 597 -12.28 -15.97 -36.99
CA TYR A 597 -11.20 -15.36 -36.21
C TYR A 597 -11.70 -14.18 -35.37
N LEU A 598 -12.47 -13.25 -35.95
CA LEU A 598 -13.03 -12.12 -35.22
C LEU A 598 -13.97 -12.56 -34.10
N VAL A 599 -14.86 -13.53 -34.35
CA VAL A 599 -15.75 -14.11 -33.33
C VAL A 599 -14.96 -14.72 -32.17
N ALA A 600 -13.94 -15.53 -32.48
CA ALA A 600 -13.11 -16.17 -31.47
C ALA A 600 -12.32 -15.13 -30.64
N ARG A 601 -11.72 -14.13 -31.30
CA ARG A 601 -11.01 -13.02 -30.67
C ARG A 601 -11.93 -12.24 -29.73
N GLU A 602 -13.14 -11.93 -30.17
CA GLU A 602 -14.10 -11.15 -29.40
C GLU A 602 -14.64 -11.93 -28.20
N LEU A 603 -14.90 -13.23 -28.37
CA LEU A 603 -15.31 -14.11 -27.30
C LEU A 603 -14.24 -14.19 -26.19
N ILE A 604 -12.96 -14.31 -26.56
CA ILE A 604 -11.85 -14.29 -25.61
C ILE A 604 -11.82 -12.95 -24.84
N GLN A 605 -11.96 -11.83 -25.54
CA GLN A 605 -11.98 -10.50 -24.93
C GLN A 605 -13.17 -10.32 -23.95
N PHE A 606 -14.35 -10.83 -24.32
CA PHE A 606 -15.55 -10.79 -23.49
C PHE A 606 -15.41 -11.63 -22.20
N LEU A 607 -14.92 -12.87 -22.33
CA LEU A 607 -14.70 -13.78 -21.20
C LEU A 607 -13.67 -13.24 -20.20
N LEU A 608 -12.66 -12.51 -20.69
CA LEU A 608 -11.63 -11.92 -19.87
C LEU A 608 -12.11 -10.78 -18.97
N ASN A 609 -13.06 -9.95 -19.44
CA ASN A 609 -13.42 -8.70 -18.77
C ASN A 609 -14.87 -8.24 -19.01
N MET A 610 -15.86 -9.09 -18.74
CA MET A 610 -17.29 -8.84 -19.02
C MET A 610 -17.80 -7.44 -18.59
N ARG A 611 -17.48 -7.00 -17.37
CA ARG A 611 -18.06 -5.75 -16.82
C ARG A 611 -17.49 -4.48 -17.47
N VAL A 612 -16.19 -4.46 -17.75
CA VAL A 612 -15.54 -3.33 -18.45
C VAL A 612 -15.87 -3.36 -19.93
N TYR A 613 -15.99 -4.56 -20.48
CA TYR A 613 -16.28 -4.80 -21.89
C TYR A 613 -17.59 -4.17 -22.34
N VAL A 614 -18.70 -4.42 -21.62
CA VAL A 614 -20.05 -3.94 -21.99
C VAL A 614 -20.16 -2.41 -21.96
N ARG A 615 -19.25 -1.72 -21.27
CA ARG A 615 -19.24 -0.25 -21.17
C ARG A 615 -18.45 0.43 -22.30
N SER A 616 -17.64 -0.31 -23.06
CA SER A 616 -16.83 0.25 -24.15
C SER A 616 -17.63 0.34 -25.44
N ILE A 617 -17.71 1.55 -26.04
CA ILE A 617 -18.39 1.77 -27.33
C ILE A 617 -17.66 1.05 -28.46
N GLU A 618 -16.33 0.96 -28.41
CA GLU A 618 -15.52 0.30 -29.45
C GLU A 618 -15.88 -1.18 -29.56
N ASN A 619 -15.92 -1.89 -28.43
CA ASN A 619 -16.31 -3.29 -28.38
C ASN A 619 -17.76 -3.49 -28.89
N GLY A 620 -18.65 -2.53 -28.63
CA GLY A 620 -20.02 -2.56 -29.15
C GLY A 620 -20.08 -2.47 -30.68
N MET A 621 -19.24 -1.65 -31.29
CA MET A 621 -19.15 -1.55 -32.75
C MET A 621 -18.50 -2.79 -33.38
N GLU A 622 -17.54 -3.43 -32.70
CA GLU A 622 -16.97 -4.71 -33.13
C GLU A 622 -18.02 -5.84 -33.11
N VAL A 623 -18.86 -5.92 -32.06
CA VAL A 623 -19.98 -6.88 -32.01
C VAL A 623 -21.00 -6.60 -33.12
N LEU A 624 -21.32 -5.32 -33.36
CA LEU A 624 -22.20 -4.93 -34.46
C LEU A 624 -21.63 -5.35 -35.82
N LEU A 625 -20.33 -5.18 -36.04
CA LEU A 625 -19.65 -5.62 -37.27
C LEU A 625 -19.73 -7.15 -37.42
N ILE A 626 -19.50 -7.91 -36.35
CA ILE A 626 -19.58 -9.39 -36.38
C ILE A 626 -20.99 -9.85 -36.76
N LEU A 627 -22.01 -9.26 -36.15
CA LEU A 627 -23.41 -9.59 -36.44
C LEU A 627 -23.81 -9.20 -37.88
N ALA A 628 -23.44 -8.00 -38.31
CA ALA A 628 -23.81 -7.47 -39.61
C ALA A 628 -23.07 -8.18 -40.76
N SER A 629 -21.77 -8.45 -40.61
CA SER A 629 -20.99 -9.24 -41.58
C SER A 629 -21.44 -10.70 -41.62
N GLY A 630 -21.79 -11.29 -40.48
CA GLY A 630 -22.37 -12.63 -40.41
C GLY A 630 -23.72 -12.73 -41.14
N ALA A 631 -24.57 -11.71 -40.99
CA ALA A 631 -25.84 -11.63 -41.70
C ALA A 631 -25.64 -11.59 -43.23
N VAL A 632 -24.67 -10.81 -43.72
CA VAL A 632 -24.35 -10.70 -45.16
C VAL A 632 -23.73 -12.00 -45.71
N LEU A 633 -22.97 -12.75 -44.90
CA LEU A 633 -22.35 -14.02 -45.32
C LEU A 633 -23.31 -15.21 -45.30
N MET A 634 -24.33 -15.19 -44.44
CA MET A 634 -25.23 -16.33 -44.22
C MET A 634 -26.59 -16.17 -44.88
N ARG A 635 -27.05 -14.94 -45.14
CA ARG A 635 -28.39 -14.66 -45.65
C ARG A 635 -28.34 -13.81 -46.92
N GLU A 636 -29.05 -14.26 -47.95
CA GLU A 636 -29.32 -13.43 -49.12
C GLU A 636 -30.51 -12.51 -48.85
N PHE A 637 -30.28 -11.21 -48.96
CA PHE A 637 -31.31 -10.16 -48.85
C PHE A 637 -31.86 -9.79 -50.23
N GLY A 638 -33.09 -9.26 -50.28
CA GLY A 638 -33.67 -8.73 -51.52
C GLY A 638 -32.89 -7.51 -52.04
N ASP A 639 -32.93 -7.25 -53.35
CA ASP A 639 -31.99 -6.36 -54.06
C ASP A 639 -31.79 -4.98 -53.43
N GLU A 640 -32.86 -4.28 -53.03
CA GLU A 640 -32.76 -2.93 -52.43
C GLU A 640 -32.16 -2.97 -51.01
N THR A 641 -32.71 -3.84 -50.15
CA THR A 641 -32.18 -4.04 -48.80
C THR A 641 -30.74 -4.55 -48.81
N ARG A 642 -30.38 -5.34 -49.83
CA ARG A 642 -29.06 -5.89 -50.04
C ARG A 642 -28.04 -4.80 -50.31
N ARG A 643 -28.35 -3.87 -51.23
CA ARG A 643 -27.48 -2.74 -51.57
C ARG A 643 -27.24 -1.84 -50.36
N VAL A 644 -28.30 -1.44 -49.67
CA VAL A 644 -28.17 -0.57 -48.48
C VAL A 644 -27.41 -1.27 -47.36
N ALA A 645 -27.77 -2.52 -47.02
CA ALA A 645 -27.06 -3.28 -45.98
C ALA A 645 -25.58 -3.47 -46.34
N SER A 646 -25.28 -3.81 -47.60
CA SER A 646 -23.89 -3.98 -48.06
C SER A 646 -23.05 -2.71 -47.91
N ALA A 647 -23.61 -1.54 -48.26
CA ALA A 647 -22.95 -0.25 -48.10
C ALA A 647 -22.69 0.07 -46.62
N CYS A 648 -23.69 -0.16 -45.75
CA CYS A 648 -23.55 0.05 -44.32
C CYS A 648 -22.47 -0.85 -43.70
N VAL A 649 -22.41 -2.14 -44.05
CA VAL A 649 -21.41 -3.06 -43.50
C VAL A 649 -20.01 -2.75 -44.03
N ILE A 650 -19.86 -2.33 -45.29
CA ILE A 650 -18.56 -1.86 -45.81
C ILE A 650 -18.07 -0.64 -45.02
N LEU A 651 -18.94 0.35 -44.81
CA LEU A 651 -18.59 1.57 -44.07
C LEU A 651 -18.25 1.26 -42.61
N LEU A 652 -19.02 0.39 -41.95
CA LEU A 652 -18.75 -0.08 -40.60
C LEU A 652 -17.40 -0.83 -40.54
N SER A 653 -17.13 -1.71 -41.51
CA SER A 653 -15.87 -2.44 -41.59
C SER A 653 -14.66 -1.52 -41.83
N ALA A 654 -14.83 -0.45 -42.62
CA ALA A 654 -13.77 0.53 -42.87
C ALA A 654 -13.50 1.39 -41.63
N LEU A 655 -14.54 1.76 -40.88
CA LEU A 655 -14.41 2.48 -39.61
C LEU A 655 -13.65 1.65 -38.57
N GLU A 656 -14.04 0.38 -38.39
CA GLU A 656 -13.36 -0.55 -37.48
C GLU A 656 -11.91 -0.81 -37.90
N PHE A 657 -11.65 -1.00 -39.19
CA PHE A 657 -10.29 -1.15 -39.68
C PHE A 657 -9.44 0.09 -39.37
N THR A 658 -10.01 1.29 -39.54
CA THR A 658 -9.34 2.55 -39.22
C THR A 658 -9.05 2.64 -37.71
N LEU A 659 -10.00 2.26 -36.86
CA LEU A 659 -9.81 2.20 -35.40
C LEU A 659 -8.71 1.21 -35.01
N LEU A 660 -8.68 0.02 -35.62
CA LEU A 660 -7.65 -0.99 -35.42
C LEU A 660 -6.27 -0.47 -35.80
N VAL A 661 -6.13 0.18 -36.96
CA VAL A 661 -4.87 0.84 -37.38
C VAL A 661 -4.46 1.89 -36.36
N GLY A 662 -5.41 2.61 -35.76
CA GLY A 662 -5.15 3.57 -34.69
C GLY A 662 -4.68 2.97 -33.37
N THR A 663 -4.89 1.67 -33.14
CA THR A 663 -4.33 0.95 -31.99
C THR A 663 -2.88 0.55 -32.18
N LEU A 664 -2.33 0.70 -33.41
CA LEU A 664 -0.94 0.42 -33.66
C LEU A 664 -0.05 1.33 -32.81
N PRO A 665 1.00 0.77 -32.20
CA PRO A 665 1.88 1.47 -31.27
C PRO A 665 2.84 2.46 -31.95
N VAL A 666 2.61 2.76 -33.23
CA VAL A 666 3.39 3.74 -33.95
C VAL A 666 2.94 5.10 -33.41
N LEU A 667 3.89 5.84 -32.81
CA LEU A 667 3.58 7.07 -32.10
C LEU A 667 2.85 8.07 -33.00
N SER A 668 3.26 8.20 -34.27
CA SER A 668 2.56 9.05 -35.24
C SER A 668 1.09 8.62 -35.44
N ILE A 669 0.84 7.36 -35.79
CA ILE A 669 -0.50 6.87 -36.12
C ILE A 669 -1.45 6.94 -34.92
N SER A 670 -1.00 6.48 -33.74
CA SER A 670 -1.80 6.51 -32.51
C SER A 670 -2.19 7.93 -32.11
N THR A 671 -1.31 8.92 -32.30
CA THR A 671 -1.63 10.32 -32.01
C THR A 671 -2.64 10.91 -32.99
N HIS A 672 -2.54 10.60 -34.27
CA HIS A 672 -3.54 10.98 -35.27
C HIS A 672 -4.91 10.37 -34.96
N MET A 673 -4.96 9.12 -34.50
CA MET A 673 -6.19 8.48 -34.06
C MET A 673 -6.80 9.16 -32.81
N VAL A 674 -5.99 9.45 -31.79
CA VAL A 674 -6.47 10.13 -30.59
C VAL A 674 -7.00 11.53 -30.91
N MET A 675 -6.31 12.26 -31.81
CA MET A 675 -6.81 13.54 -32.33
C MET A 675 -8.17 13.36 -33.00
N LEU A 676 -8.31 12.41 -33.93
CA LEU A 676 -9.58 12.13 -34.61
C LEU A 676 -10.71 11.85 -33.61
N LYS A 677 -10.52 10.89 -32.68
CA LYS A 677 -11.54 10.54 -31.67
C LYS A 677 -11.96 11.73 -30.81
N THR A 678 -10.99 12.54 -30.38
CA THR A 678 -11.24 13.67 -29.50
C THR A 678 -11.94 14.80 -30.24
N VAL A 679 -11.47 15.13 -31.45
CA VAL A 679 -12.08 16.14 -32.33
C VAL A 679 -13.49 15.71 -32.70
N SER A 680 -13.74 14.46 -33.10
CA SER A 680 -15.09 13.96 -33.39
C SER A 680 -16.01 14.06 -32.18
N LYS A 681 -15.54 13.72 -30.98
CA LYS A 681 -16.33 13.84 -29.74
C LYS A 681 -16.63 15.29 -29.39
N ASN A 682 -15.66 16.19 -29.52
CA ASN A 682 -15.87 17.60 -29.23
C ASN A 682 -16.78 18.26 -30.26
N PHE A 683 -16.58 17.93 -31.54
CA PHE A 683 -17.46 18.31 -32.64
C PHE A 683 -18.90 17.86 -32.38
N LEU A 684 -19.12 16.59 -31.98
CA LEU A 684 -20.46 16.10 -31.69
C LEU A 684 -21.11 16.81 -30.50
N LYS A 685 -20.35 17.10 -29.43
CA LYS A 685 -20.86 17.89 -28.29
C LYS A 685 -21.27 19.30 -28.70
N CYS A 686 -20.42 19.94 -29.50
CA CYS A 686 -20.64 21.26 -30.07
C CYS A 686 -21.89 21.25 -30.97
N LEU A 687 -22.00 20.27 -31.87
CA LEU A 687 -23.14 20.08 -32.76
C LEU A 687 -24.44 19.87 -31.98
N VAL A 688 -24.44 19.07 -30.90
CA VAL A 688 -25.64 18.87 -30.07
C VAL A 688 -26.13 20.18 -29.46
N LEU A 689 -25.22 21.01 -28.95
CA LEU A 689 -25.58 22.33 -28.40
C LEU A 689 -26.21 23.25 -29.47
N TYR A 690 -25.64 23.26 -30.68
CA TYR A 690 -26.09 24.13 -31.77
C TYR A 690 -27.19 23.53 -32.64
N SER A 691 -27.53 22.25 -32.45
CA SER A 691 -28.59 21.56 -33.18
C SER A 691 -29.96 22.22 -33.00
N ILE A 692 -30.20 22.89 -31.88
CA ILE A 692 -31.44 23.65 -31.62
C ILE A 692 -31.62 24.76 -32.67
N ILE A 693 -30.54 25.45 -33.03
CA ILE A 693 -30.56 26.51 -34.05
C ILE A 693 -30.83 25.89 -35.42
N LEU A 694 -30.18 24.76 -35.75
CA LEU A 694 -30.38 24.05 -37.01
C LEU A 694 -31.81 23.54 -37.17
N VAL A 695 -32.37 22.94 -36.13
CA VAL A 695 -33.75 22.43 -36.12
C VAL A 695 -34.74 23.58 -36.24
N ALA A 696 -34.50 24.71 -35.56
CA ALA A 696 -35.36 25.90 -35.65
C ALA A 696 -35.37 26.50 -37.07
N PHE A 697 -34.21 26.61 -37.73
CA PHE A 697 -34.13 27.06 -39.12
C PHE A 697 -34.72 26.03 -40.10
N ALA A 698 -34.53 24.73 -39.88
CA ALA A 698 -35.14 23.68 -40.69
C ALA A 698 -36.67 23.73 -40.65
N PHE A 699 -37.25 23.90 -39.46
CA PHE A 699 -38.70 24.09 -39.33
C PHE A 699 -39.17 25.42 -39.91
N SER A 700 -38.35 26.49 -39.80
CA SER A 700 -38.67 27.77 -40.41
C SER A 700 -38.67 27.70 -41.94
N PHE A 701 -37.74 26.96 -42.56
CA PHE A 701 -37.75 26.74 -43.99
C PHE A 701 -38.90 25.81 -44.42
N TYR A 702 -39.18 24.76 -43.65
CA TYR A 702 -40.36 23.93 -43.89
C TYR A 702 -41.66 24.76 -43.90
N THR A 703 -41.87 25.64 -42.91
CA THR A 703 -43.08 26.48 -42.89
C THR A 703 -43.10 27.53 -44.00
N LEU A 704 -41.95 28.11 -44.33
CA LEU A 704 -41.84 29.16 -45.35
C LEU A 704 -42.07 28.63 -46.77
N PHE A 705 -41.61 27.41 -47.07
CA PHE A 705 -41.62 26.85 -48.42
C PHE A 705 -42.69 25.76 -48.64
N ARG A 706 -43.41 25.30 -47.60
CA ARG A 706 -44.56 24.37 -47.73
C ARG A 706 -45.74 24.95 -48.52
N ALA A 707 -45.87 26.27 -48.59
CA ALA A 707 -47.04 26.96 -49.17
C ALA A 707 -47.17 26.83 -50.70
N ASN A 708 -46.12 26.40 -51.42
CA ASN A 708 -46.14 26.35 -52.89
C ASN A 708 -46.65 25.02 -53.48
N GLY A 709 -47.01 24.03 -52.67
CA GLY A 709 -47.54 22.74 -53.15
C GLY A 709 -49.07 22.59 -53.08
N GLY A 710 -49.80 23.61 -52.61
CA GLY A 710 -51.17 23.42 -52.09
C GLY A 710 -52.33 24.13 -52.80
N ASN A 711 -52.11 24.97 -53.82
CA ASN A 711 -53.21 25.72 -54.44
C ASN A 711 -53.31 25.45 -55.96
N GLY A 712 -54.07 24.42 -56.31
CA GLY A 712 -54.74 24.27 -57.60
C GLY A 712 -56.23 24.09 -57.34
N GLU A 713 -57.02 25.07 -57.75
CA GLU A 713 -58.44 25.28 -57.42
C GLU A 713 -59.37 24.19 -57.97
N ALA A 714 -60.48 23.99 -57.26
CA ALA A 714 -61.68 23.33 -57.80
C ALA A 714 -62.24 24.16 -58.96
N GLY A 715 -62.21 23.62 -60.17
CA GLY A 715 -62.80 24.20 -61.37
C GLY A 715 -63.21 23.10 -62.35
N GLU A 716 -64.41 23.25 -62.92
CA GLU A 716 -65.20 22.26 -63.63
C GLU A 716 -64.58 21.66 -64.91
N ALA A 717 -65.22 20.56 -65.33
CA ALA A 717 -64.95 19.72 -66.48
C ALA A 717 -64.69 20.47 -67.81
N THR A 718 -63.74 19.97 -68.59
CA THR A 718 -63.98 19.46 -69.96
C THR A 718 -62.76 18.72 -70.51
N THR A 719 -63.06 17.67 -71.27
CA THR A 719 -62.24 16.85 -72.16
C THR A 719 -61.20 17.61 -72.97
N ASP A 720 -59.94 17.13 -73.04
CA ASP A 720 -59.48 16.36 -74.20
C ASP A 720 -58.05 15.79 -74.02
N LYS A 721 -57.87 14.60 -74.61
CA LYS A 721 -56.57 13.94 -74.77
C LYS A 721 -55.87 14.53 -75.99
N THR A 722 -54.62 14.99 -75.86
CA THR A 722 -53.63 14.78 -76.94
C THR A 722 -52.20 14.79 -76.42
N ALA A 723 -51.41 13.92 -77.04
CA ALA A 723 -50.07 13.50 -76.67
C ALA A 723 -48.96 14.51 -77.00
N ALA A 724 -47.77 14.17 -76.49
CA ALA A 724 -46.42 14.46 -76.97
C ALA A 724 -45.62 15.54 -76.20
N GLY A 725 -44.50 15.09 -75.63
CA GLY A 725 -43.44 15.94 -75.08
C GLY A 725 -42.67 15.24 -73.97
N GLN A 726 -41.60 14.53 -74.34
CA GLN A 726 -40.53 14.12 -73.42
C GLN A 726 -39.95 15.33 -72.69
N ASP A 727 -39.79 15.19 -71.37
CA ASP A 727 -38.63 15.54 -70.54
C ASP A 727 -39.13 15.29 -69.09
N GLY A 728 -38.65 14.31 -68.32
CA GLY A 728 -37.28 13.87 -68.19
C GLY A 728 -36.55 14.55 -67.04
N ASP A 729 -37.23 15.14 -66.04
CA ASP A 729 -36.57 15.65 -64.82
C ASP A 729 -37.51 15.90 -63.62
N GLY A 730 -38.12 14.83 -63.07
CA GLY A 730 -39.11 14.94 -61.98
C GLY A 730 -38.57 14.69 -60.56
N ASP A 731 -37.39 14.07 -60.43
CA ASP A 731 -36.80 13.70 -59.15
C ASP A 731 -35.86 14.79 -58.60
N ASP A 732 -35.20 15.57 -59.48
CA ASP A 732 -34.26 16.64 -59.10
C ASP A 732 -34.97 17.82 -58.41
N ASP A 733 -36.26 18.00 -58.68
CA ASP A 733 -37.09 19.04 -58.06
C ASP A 733 -37.63 18.66 -56.68
N GLN A 734 -37.67 17.36 -56.32
CA GLN A 734 -38.29 16.90 -55.08
C GLN A 734 -37.37 17.11 -53.86
N PHE A 735 -36.08 16.78 -53.98
CA PHE A 735 -35.07 17.13 -52.95
C PHE A 735 -34.90 18.64 -52.82
N ASN A 736 -35.24 19.38 -53.87
CA ASN A 736 -35.13 20.82 -53.90
C ASN A 736 -36.19 21.56 -53.08
N GLN A 737 -37.30 20.91 -52.77
CA GLN A 737 -38.42 21.47 -52.02
C GLN A 737 -38.32 21.13 -50.53
N PHE A 738 -38.53 22.11 -49.65
CA PHE A 738 -38.65 21.86 -48.19
C PHE A 738 -40.05 21.32 -47.83
N GLY A 739 -40.57 20.39 -48.63
CA GLY A 739 -41.95 19.91 -48.56
C GLY A 739 -42.21 18.92 -47.43
N GLU A 740 -41.18 18.21 -46.97
CA GLU A 740 -41.28 17.24 -45.87
C GLU A 740 -40.30 17.60 -44.75
N VAL A 741 -40.69 17.29 -43.51
CA VAL A 741 -39.86 17.58 -42.32
C VAL A 741 -38.50 16.85 -42.35
N PRO A 742 -38.40 15.54 -42.66
CA PRO A 742 -37.11 14.85 -42.73
C PRO A 742 -36.20 15.41 -43.82
N LEU A 743 -36.78 15.78 -44.97
CA LEU A 743 -36.07 16.35 -46.10
C LEU A 743 -35.56 17.76 -45.79
N ALA A 744 -36.38 18.59 -45.15
CA ALA A 744 -35.98 19.93 -44.70
C ALA A 744 -34.85 19.87 -43.66
N LEU A 745 -34.89 18.91 -42.73
CA LEU A 745 -33.80 18.68 -41.77
C LEU A 745 -32.51 18.22 -42.47
N MET A 746 -32.61 17.27 -43.40
CA MET A 746 -31.46 16.78 -44.17
C MET A 746 -30.84 17.90 -45.02
N LYS A 747 -31.66 18.69 -45.72
CA LYS A 747 -31.21 19.83 -46.52
C LYS A 747 -30.58 20.92 -45.67
N THR A 748 -31.16 21.24 -44.51
CA THR A 748 -30.56 22.22 -43.57
C THR A 748 -29.23 21.71 -43.00
N ALA A 749 -29.07 20.39 -42.80
CA ALA A 749 -27.81 19.80 -42.39
C ALA A 749 -26.75 19.80 -43.50
N VAL A 750 -27.13 19.61 -44.77
CA VAL A 750 -26.23 19.80 -45.92
C VAL A 750 -25.84 21.28 -46.07
N MET A 751 -26.77 22.20 -45.84
CA MET A 751 -26.46 23.64 -45.86
C MET A 751 -25.52 24.08 -44.72
N LEU A 752 -25.44 23.33 -43.61
CA LEU A 752 -24.45 23.58 -42.54
C LEU A 752 -23.01 23.33 -43.02
N THR A 753 -22.78 22.38 -43.94
CA THR A 753 -21.43 22.09 -44.45
C THR A 753 -20.92 23.14 -45.44
N GLY A 754 -21.73 24.15 -45.75
CA GLY A 754 -21.40 25.24 -46.66
C GLY A 754 -21.79 24.97 -48.12
N GLU A 755 -22.48 23.86 -48.39
CA GLU A 755 -23.01 23.56 -49.72
C GLU A 755 -24.36 24.28 -49.91
N PHE A 756 -24.40 25.27 -50.80
CA PHE A 756 -25.61 26.03 -51.13
C PHE A 756 -25.99 25.84 -52.60
N GLU A 757 -27.11 25.17 -52.86
CA GLU A 757 -27.79 25.24 -54.15
C GLU A 757 -28.74 26.44 -54.17
N ALA A 758 -28.17 27.64 -54.09
CA ALA A 758 -28.95 28.89 -54.07
C ALA A 758 -29.77 29.11 -55.36
N ALA A 759 -29.33 28.53 -56.48
CA ALA A 759 -30.02 28.61 -57.77
C ALA A 759 -31.37 27.88 -57.81
N ASN A 760 -31.55 26.86 -56.95
CA ASN A 760 -32.72 25.98 -56.96
C ASN A 760 -33.79 26.37 -55.92
N ILE A 761 -33.53 27.38 -55.08
CA ILE A 761 -34.48 27.83 -54.05
C ILE A 761 -35.43 28.86 -54.66
N LYS A 762 -36.66 28.45 -54.95
CA LYS A 762 -37.73 29.33 -55.46
C LYS A 762 -38.25 30.24 -54.33
N PHE A 763 -37.63 31.41 -54.13
CA PHE A 763 -38.09 32.45 -53.20
C PHE A 763 -39.27 33.25 -53.79
N GLN A 764 -40.47 32.67 -53.82
CA GLN A 764 -41.66 33.39 -54.27
C GLN A 764 -42.47 33.93 -53.08
N GLN A 765 -42.80 35.23 -53.18
CA GLN A 765 -43.82 36.01 -52.46
C GLN A 765 -43.48 36.89 -51.23
N SER A 766 -42.28 36.92 -50.61
CA SER A 766 -42.01 37.96 -49.58
C SER A 766 -40.52 38.33 -49.37
N SER A 767 -40.22 39.63 -49.22
CA SER A 767 -38.88 40.15 -48.87
C SER A 767 -38.35 39.60 -47.53
N LEU A 768 -39.26 39.17 -46.64
CA LEU A 768 -38.93 38.54 -45.36
C LEU A 768 -38.25 37.17 -45.53
N SER A 769 -38.53 36.46 -46.62
CA SER A 769 -37.91 35.17 -46.92
C SER A 769 -36.40 35.31 -47.17
N TYR A 770 -36.01 36.36 -47.92
CA TYR A 770 -34.61 36.70 -48.15
C TYR A 770 -33.91 37.12 -46.85
N PHE A 771 -34.62 37.82 -45.95
CA PHE A 771 -34.07 38.23 -44.66
C PHE A 771 -33.81 37.04 -43.73
N VAL A 772 -34.77 36.10 -43.60
CA VAL A 772 -34.59 34.87 -42.80
C VAL A 772 -33.46 34.01 -43.38
N PHE A 773 -33.36 33.91 -44.71
CA PHE A 773 -32.26 33.21 -45.37
C PHE A 773 -30.90 33.90 -45.14
N ALA A 774 -30.83 35.23 -45.17
CA ALA A 774 -29.61 35.97 -44.85
C ALA A 774 -29.17 35.78 -43.38
N LEU A 775 -30.12 35.75 -42.44
CA LEU A 775 -29.84 35.42 -41.04
C LEU A 775 -29.30 34.00 -40.89
N PHE A 776 -29.86 33.04 -41.63
CA PHE A 776 -29.36 31.67 -41.66
C PHE A 776 -27.90 31.62 -42.18
N LEU A 777 -27.60 32.26 -43.31
CA LEU A 777 -26.24 32.31 -43.85
C LEU A 777 -25.25 32.92 -42.86
N PHE A 778 -25.64 33.99 -42.17
CA PHE A 778 -24.80 34.62 -41.16
C PHE A 778 -24.55 33.69 -39.96
N PHE A 779 -25.60 33.19 -39.31
CA PHE A 779 -25.45 32.41 -38.09
C PHE A 779 -24.92 31.00 -38.31
N VAL A 780 -25.40 30.30 -39.34
CA VAL A 780 -25.05 28.89 -39.57
C VAL A 780 -23.78 28.77 -40.41
N SER A 781 -23.69 29.50 -41.52
CA SER A 781 -22.61 29.32 -42.49
C SER A 781 -21.37 30.14 -42.15
N ILE A 782 -21.52 31.38 -41.67
CA ILE A 782 -20.39 32.24 -41.33
C ILE A 782 -19.96 32.06 -39.88
N VAL A 783 -20.88 32.05 -38.92
CA VAL A 783 -20.53 31.97 -37.50
C VAL A 783 -20.33 30.52 -37.05
N LEU A 784 -21.35 29.67 -37.18
CA LEU A 784 -21.31 28.31 -36.61
C LEU A 784 -20.26 27.42 -37.29
N PHE A 785 -20.22 27.37 -38.63
CA PHE A 785 -19.23 26.54 -39.34
C PHE A 785 -17.78 26.95 -39.02
N ASN A 786 -17.49 28.26 -39.01
CA ASN A 786 -16.15 28.75 -38.67
C ASN A 786 -15.80 28.57 -37.18
N LEU A 787 -16.78 28.69 -36.28
CA LEU A 787 -16.58 28.38 -34.86
C LEU A 787 -16.26 26.90 -34.64
N MET A 788 -16.99 25.99 -35.29
CA MET A 788 -16.76 24.54 -35.20
C MET A 788 -15.37 24.16 -35.72
N ASN A 789 -14.96 24.72 -36.86
CA ASN A 789 -13.61 24.52 -37.41
C ASN A 789 -12.53 25.13 -36.49
N GLY A 790 -12.77 26.32 -35.92
CA GLY A 790 -11.86 26.97 -34.98
C GLY A 790 -11.64 26.17 -33.69
N LEU A 791 -12.71 25.61 -33.13
CA LEU A 791 -12.63 24.72 -31.96
C LEU A 791 -11.86 23.44 -32.27
N ALA A 792 -12.12 22.81 -33.43
CA ALA A 792 -11.40 21.63 -33.86
C ALA A 792 -9.89 21.89 -34.03
N VAL A 793 -9.52 23.02 -34.64
CA VAL A 793 -8.10 23.39 -34.81
C VAL A 793 -7.43 23.64 -33.45
N SER A 794 -8.07 24.38 -32.55
CA SER A 794 -7.55 24.60 -31.19
C SER A 794 -7.31 23.27 -30.45
N ASP A 795 -8.26 22.34 -30.52
CA ASP A 795 -8.12 21.01 -29.92
C ASP A 795 -6.97 20.21 -30.56
N THR A 796 -6.82 20.24 -31.88
CA THR A 796 -5.72 19.50 -32.53
C THR A 796 -4.35 20.03 -32.11
N THR A 797 -4.20 21.35 -31.96
CA THR A 797 -2.92 21.95 -31.56
C THR A 797 -2.53 21.59 -30.12
N THR A 798 -3.48 21.65 -29.19
CA THR A 798 -3.27 21.27 -27.79
C THR A 798 -2.96 19.77 -27.65
N ILE A 799 -3.74 18.91 -28.32
CA ILE A 799 -3.49 17.45 -28.32
C ILE A 799 -2.16 17.12 -28.98
N LYS A 800 -1.79 17.80 -30.06
CA LYS A 800 -0.49 17.59 -30.73
C LYS A 800 0.68 17.94 -29.80
N ALA A 801 0.56 18.99 -29.01
CA ALA A 801 1.58 19.35 -28.01
C ALA A 801 1.76 18.26 -26.93
N GLU A 802 0.67 17.60 -26.52
CA GLU A 802 0.69 16.52 -25.51
C GLU A 802 0.80 15.10 -26.09
N SER A 803 0.83 14.98 -27.42
CA SER A 803 0.60 13.74 -28.15
C SER A 803 1.57 12.61 -27.78
N GLU A 804 2.85 12.94 -27.58
CA GLU A 804 3.86 11.95 -27.20
C GLU A 804 3.58 11.35 -25.81
N ILE A 805 3.21 12.19 -24.84
CA ILE A 805 2.87 11.73 -23.50
C ILE A 805 1.59 10.91 -23.54
N ILE A 806 0.57 11.36 -24.28
CA ILE A 806 -0.66 10.62 -24.48
C ILE A 806 -0.39 9.26 -25.12
N GLY A 807 0.49 9.18 -26.12
CA GLY A 807 0.91 7.94 -26.75
C GLY A 807 1.57 6.97 -25.78
N ILE A 808 2.48 7.45 -24.92
CA ILE A 808 3.10 6.62 -23.87
C ILE A 808 2.04 6.16 -22.85
N THR A 809 1.16 7.05 -22.40
CA THR A 809 0.06 6.74 -21.48
C THR A 809 -0.86 5.65 -22.04
N GLN A 810 -1.23 5.72 -23.32
CA GLN A 810 -2.03 4.67 -23.97
C GLN A 810 -1.30 3.33 -24.01
N LYS A 811 0.01 3.33 -24.31
CA LYS A 811 0.84 2.11 -24.25
C LYS A 811 0.85 1.51 -22.85
N VAL A 812 0.98 2.32 -21.80
CA VAL A 812 0.95 1.87 -20.39
C VAL A 812 -0.38 1.16 -20.08
N PHE A 813 -1.52 1.78 -20.41
CA PHE A 813 -2.83 1.18 -20.15
C PHE A 813 -3.06 -0.09 -20.97
N LEU A 814 -2.59 -0.11 -22.21
CA LEU A 814 -2.68 -1.28 -23.08
C LEU A 814 -1.87 -2.45 -22.48
N ILE A 815 -0.60 -2.24 -22.14
CA ILE A 815 0.26 -3.25 -21.52
C ILE A 815 -0.37 -3.78 -20.23
N ASN A 816 -0.85 -2.89 -19.35
CA ASN A 816 -1.49 -3.28 -18.10
C ASN A 816 -2.78 -4.09 -18.33
N LYS A 817 -3.59 -3.72 -19.33
CA LYS A 817 -4.82 -4.47 -19.68
C LYS A 817 -4.48 -5.91 -20.11
N TYR A 818 -3.47 -6.09 -20.96
CA TYR A 818 -3.03 -7.41 -21.41
C TYR A 818 -2.37 -8.23 -20.30
N GLU A 819 -1.55 -7.60 -19.45
CA GLU A 819 -0.90 -8.27 -18.32
C GLU A 819 -1.94 -8.78 -17.30
N ASN A 820 -2.92 -7.95 -16.95
CA ASN A 820 -4.01 -8.35 -16.04
C ASN A 820 -4.91 -9.45 -16.63
N ALA A 821 -5.17 -9.40 -17.94
CA ALA A 821 -5.94 -10.44 -18.62
C ALA A 821 -5.24 -11.82 -18.55
N LEU A 822 -3.92 -11.85 -18.72
CA LEU A 822 -3.12 -13.06 -18.61
C LEU A 822 -3.04 -13.60 -17.17
N LYS A 823 -2.95 -12.71 -16.17
CA LYS A 823 -2.91 -13.09 -14.74
C LYS A 823 -4.22 -13.69 -14.23
N THR A 824 -5.36 -13.18 -14.70
CA THR A 824 -6.68 -13.49 -14.12
C THR A 824 -7.29 -14.80 -14.66
N SER A 825 -6.87 -15.28 -15.84
CA SER A 825 -7.59 -16.32 -16.56
C SER A 825 -6.87 -17.68 -16.59
N LYS A 826 -7.32 -18.58 -15.70
CA LYS A 826 -6.99 -20.03 -15.74
C LYS A 826 -7.17 -20.70 -17.13
N PRO A 827 -8.24 -20.44 -17.92
CA PRO A 827 -8.40 -21.09 -19.22
C PRO A 827 -7.38 -20.65 -20.27
N ILE A 828 -6.90 -19.40 -20.21
CA ILE A 828 -5.87 -18.91 -21.13
C ILE A 828 -4.54 -19.58 -20.80
N ARG A 829 -4.23 -19.85 -19.52
CA ARG A 829 -3.02 -20.60 -19.14
C ARG A 829 -2.94 -21.97 -19.83
N CYS A 830 -4.07 -22.66 -19.95
CA CYS A 830 -4.16 -23.95 -20.66
C CYS A 830 -3.95 -23.83 -22.18
N ILE A 831 -4.45 -22.74 -22.78
CA ILE A 831 -4.28 -22.47 -24.22
C ILE A 831 -2.85 -22.00 -24.53
N THR A 832 -2.26 -21.15 -23.69
CA THR A 832 -0.89 -20.65 -23.83
C THR A 832 0.15 -21.74 -23.56
N GLU A 833 -0.10 -22.65 -22.60
CA GLU A 833 0.72 -23.84 -22.40
C GLU A 833 0.76 -24.75 -23.65
N ARG A 834 -0.33 -24.84 -24.43
CA ARG A 834 -0.37 -25.59 -25.70
C ARG A 834 0.24 -24.84 -26.89
N MET A 835 0.22 -23.51 -26.87
CA MET A 835 0.89 -22.65 -27.86
C MET A 835 2.18 -22.04 -27.31
N ALA A 836 2.95 -22.79 -26.51
CA ALA A 836 4.15 -22.28 -25.83
C ALA A 836 5.21 -21.69 -26.79
N TRP A 837 5.23 -22.15 -28.05
CA TRP A 837 6.08 -21.60 -29.12
C TRP A 837 5.71 -20.16 -29.52
N LEU A 838 4.44 -19.75 -29.40
CA LEU A 838 3.98 -18.37 -29.62
C LEU A 838 3.79 -17.60 -28.30
N PHE A 839 3.54 -18.29 -27.19
CA PHE A 839 3.18 -17.71 -25.90
C PHE A 839 3.86 -18.46 -24.74
N PRO A 840 5.11 -18.15 -24.37
CA PRO A 840 5.65 -18.60 -23.09
C PRO A 840 4.85 -17.88 -22.00
N SER A 841 4.11 -18.62 -21.17
CA SER A 841 3.15 -18.09 -20.18
C SER A 841 3.80 -17.19 -19.11
N ASN A 842 5.13 -17.27 -18.94
CA ASN A 842 5.95 -16.42 -18.07
C ASN A 842 6.65 -15.26 -18.83
N SER A 843 6.36 -15.04 -20.12
CA SER A 843 7.12 -14.14 -20.99
C SER A 843 6.95 -12.65 -20.66
N LEU A 844 5.77 -12.19 -20.22
CA LEU A 844 5.51 -10.75 -20.05
C LEU A 844 5.96 -10.15 -18.72
N GLN A 845 6.23 -11.00 -17.71
CA GLN A 845 6.89 -10.55 -16.49
C GLN A 845 8.33 -10.18 -16.82
N LEU A 846 8.75 -8.98 -16.46
CA LEU A 846 10.12 -8.52 -16.71
C LEU A 846 11.07 -9.11 -15.65
N PHE A 847 10.55 -9.32 -14.44
CA PHE A 847 11.22 -9.92 -13.32
C PHE A 847 10.67 -11.34 -13.10
N SER A 848 11.42 -12.35 -13.56
CA SER A 848 11.05 -13.75 -13.36
C SER A 848 11.44 -14.22 -11.95
N ASN A 849 10.70 -15.19 -11.41
CA ASN A 849 10.97 -15.80 -10.09
C ASN A 849 12.39 -16.35 -9.92
N ASN A 850 13.08 -16.71 -11.01
CA ASN A 850 14.40 -17.31 -10.92
C ASN A 850 15.51 -16.25 -10.86
N GLN A 851 15.40 -15.14 -11.61
CA GLN A 851 16.32 -13.99 -11.58
C GLN A 851 15.61 -12.70 -12.03
N PRO A 852 15.43 -11.69 -11.16
CA PRO A 852 14.85 -10.40 -11.57
C PRO A 852 15.89 -9.58 -12.35
N LEU A 853 15.48 -8.99 -13.47
CA LEU A 853 16.28 -8.04 -14.25
C LEU A 853 16.63 -6.79 -13.41
N LYS A 854 17.86 -6.69 -12.90
CA LYS A 854 18.27 -5.56 -12.03
C LYS A 854 18.58 -4.28 -12.81
N TYR A 855 19.25 -4.42 -13.96
CA TYR A 855 19.63 -3.31 -14.82
C TYR A 855 19.75 -3.79 -16.28
N ILE A 856 19.80 -2.83 -17.19
CA ILE A 856 20.14 -3.04 -18.61
C ILE A 856 21.33 -2.18 -18.97
N ALA A 857 22.23 -2.73 -19.78
CA ALA A 857 23.29 -1.98 -20.42
C ALA A 857 22.92 -1.72 -21.89
N VAL A 858 23.03 -0.47 -22.33
CA VAL A 858 22.78 -0.05 -23.71
C VAL A 858 24.10 0.40 -24.30
N LYS A 859 24.47 -0.13 -25.48
CA LYS A 859 25.66 0.30 -26.22
C LYS A 859 25.28 1.26 -27.35
N PRO A 860 25.45 2.59 -27.20
CA PRO A 860 25.05 3.55 -28.22
C PRO A 860 25.84 3.38 -29.53
N ASN A 861 27.14 3.10 -29.42
CA ASN A 861 28.06 2.98 -30.56
C ASN A 861 27.89 1.67 -31.34
N GLN A 862 27.12 0.71 -30.82
CA GLN A 862 26.78 -0.55 -31.48
C GLN A 862 25.31 -0.61 -31.86
N SER A 863 24.83 0.38 -32.62
CA SER A 863 23.43 0.48 -33.08
C SER A 863 22.38 0.47 -31.96
N ASN A 864 22.71 1.04 -30.79
CA ASN A 864 21.85 1.02 -29.60
C ASN A 864 21.48 -0.40 -29.14
N ALA A 865 22.43 -1.35 -29.18
CA ALA A 865 22.18 -2.73 -28.76
C ALA A 865 21.84 -2.79 -27.26
N ILE A 866 20.78 -3.54 -26.94
CA ILE A 866 20.33 -3.81 -25.57
C ILE A 866 21.06 -5.05 -25.07
N MET A 867 21.76 -4.92 -23.95
CA MET A 867 22.48 -5.98 -23.27
C MET A 867 21.81 -6.28 -21.93
N VAL A 868 21.46 -7.54 -21.71
CA VAL A 868 20.86 -8.04 -20.47
C VAL A 868 21.85 -8.97 -19.77
N SER A 869 22.01 -8.78 -18.46
CA SER A 869 22.86 -9.64 -17.63
C SER A 869 22.22 -11.02 -17.51
N SER A 870 22.95 -12.06 -17.92
CA SER A 870 22.59 -13.47 -17.78
C SER A 870 23.72 -14.19 -17.03
N LEU A 871 23.37 -14.99 -16.03
CA LEU A 871 24.34 -15.81 -15.28
C LEU A 871 24.62 -17.09 -16.06
N VAL A 872 25.84 -17.23 -16.59
CA VAL A 872 26.26 -18.42 -17.34
C VAL A 872 27.15 -19.29 -16.43
N PRO A 873 26.90 -20.62 -16.34
CA PRO A 873 27.80 -21.53 -15.64
C PRO A 873 29.18 -21.58 -16.32
N ARG A 874 30.25 -21.65 -15.54
CA ARG A 874 31.66 -21.47 -15.96
C ARG A 874 32.17 -22.44 -17.03
N TYR A 875 31.40 -23.45 -17.44
CA TYR A 875 31.80 -24.45 -18.43
C TYR A 875 31.18 -24.17 -19.80
N ALA A 876 31.77 -23.21 -20.53
CA ALA A 876 31.60 -23.15 -21.98
C ALA A 876 32.84 -22.51 -22.62
N GLN A 877 33.66 -23.38 -23.22
CA GLN A 877 34.81 -23.13 -24.11
C GLN A 877 36.15 -22.76 -23.45
N ASP A 878 36.88 -23.79 -23.02
CA ASP A 878 38.27 -23.96 -23.45
C ASP A 878 38.32 -25.24 -24.30
N VAL A 879 38.31 -25.09 -25.64
CA VAL A 879 38.66 -26.19 -26.56
C VAL A 879 40.08 -25.91 -27.02
N GLU A 880 41.04 -26.34 -26.21
CA GLU A 880 42.34 -26.84 -26.66
C GLU A 880 43.00 -27.59 -25.50
N MET A 881 43.38 -28.84 -25.75
CA MET A 881 44.12 -29.79 -24.88
C MET A 881 43.29 -30.72 -23.96
N GLY A 882 42.98 -31.92 -24.49
CA GLY A 882 43.48 -33.21 -23.98
C GLY A 882 43.14 -33.68 -22.56
N GLU A 883 42.35 -34.77 -22.50
CA GLU A 883 42.33 -35.87 -21.52
C GLU A 883 41.86 -35.69 -20.06
N LEU A 884 40.84 -36.52 -19.72
CA LEU A 884 40.65 -37.35 -18.53
C LEU A 884 40.55 -36.71 -17.12
N VAL A 885 39.36 -36.82 -16.51
CA VAL A 885 38.98 -37.78 -15.44
C VAL A 885 37.73 -37.25 -14.72
N VAL A 886 36.69 -38.07 -14.69
CA VAL A 886 35.51 -37.91 -13.82
C VAL A 886 35.92 -38.23 -12.39
N GLN A 887 35.77 -37.28 -11.46
CA GLN A 887 35.68 -37.59 -10.04
C GLN A 887 34.76 -36.61 -9.31
N ASP A 888 33.68 -37.17 -8.76
CA ASP A 888 32.76 -36.55 -7.82
C ASP A 888 33.49 -35.88 -6.64
N LYS A 889 33.20 -34.60 -6.40
CA LYS A 889 33.30 -33.94 -5.09
C LYS A 889 32.45 -32.67 -5.08
N LYS A 890 31.55 -32.60 -4.10
CA LYS A 890 30.77 -31.44 -3.59
C LYS A 890 31.05 -30.10 -4.29
N LEU A 891 30.09 -29.65 -5.10
CA LEU A 891 30.11 -28.32 -5.70
C LEU A 891 29.65 -27.28 -4.66
N GLU A 892 30.61 -26.62 -4.03
CA GLU A 892 30.40 -25.34 -3.35
C GLU A 892 29.98 -24.27 -4.35
N VAL A 893 29.13 -23.36 -3.88
CA VAL A 893 28.56 -22.23 -4.59
C VAL A 893 29.64 -21.16 -4.78
N GLU A 894 30.57 -21.35 -5.71
CA GLU A 894 31.49 -20.27 -6.12
C GLU A 894 31.75 -20.32 -7.63
N GLY A 895 31.20 -19.34 -8.35
CA GLY A 895 31.71 -18.94 -9.66
C GLY A 895 30.73 -18.88 -10.83
N LEU A 896 29.53 -18.31 -10.65
CA LEU A 896 28.74 -17.83 -11.79
C LEU A 896 29.29 -16.47 -12.28
N LEU A 897 29.56 -16.35 -13.58
CA LEU A 897 30.01 -15.09 -14.20
C LEU A 897 28.78 -14.38 -14.78
N GLU A 898 28.56 -13.12 -14.41
CA GLU A 898 27.56 -12.25 -15.07
C GLU A 898 28.08 -11.95 -16.48
N ARG A 899 27.41 -12.50 -17.51
CA ARG A 899 27.72 -12.21 -18.92
C ARG A 899 26.58 -11.42 -19.52
N ASN A 900 26.89 -10.24 -20.04
CA ASN A 900 25.96 -9.44 -20.80
C ASN A 900 25.68 -10.13 -22.14
N THR A 901 24.44 -10.57 -22.34
CA THR A 901 23.96 -11.15 -23.61
C THR A 901 23.12 -10.14 -24.37
N LYS A 902 23.18 -10.15 -25.71
CA LYS A 902 22.33 -9.29 -26.53
C LYS A 902 20.87 -9.72 -26.35
N TYR A 903 20.00 -8.77 -26.03
CA TYR A 903 18.57 -9.04 -25.91
C TYR A 903 18.01 -9.38 -27.29
N GLY A 904 17.60 -10.64 -27.46
CA GLY A 904 16.98 -11.14 -28.68
C GLY A 904 15.68 -11.85 -28.34
N THR A 905 14.55 -11.27 -28.74
CA THR A 905 13.33 -12.07 -28.90
C THR A 905 13.57 -13.05 -30.05
N GLU A 906 13.33 -14.34 -29.84
CA GLU A 906 13.41 -15.42 -30.86
C GLU A 906 12.32 -15.28 -31.95
N CYS A 907 11.96 -14.05 -32.34
CA CYS A 907 10.99 -13.78 -33.38
C CYS A 907 11.71 -13.45 -34.68
N CYS A 908 11.70 -14.41 -35.61
CA CYS A 908 12.38 -14.33 -36.91
C CYS A 908 11.78 -13.28 -37.88
N ILE A 909 10.63 -12.70 -37.54
CA ILE A 909 9.82 -11.89 -38.48
C ILE A 909 10.25 -10.41 -38.50
N MET A 910 10.89 -9.89 -37.44
CA MET A 910 11.34 -8.49 -37.38
C MET A 910 12.66 -8.30 -36.59
N PRO A 911 13.84 -8.45 -37.21
CA PRO A 911 15.14 -8.26 -36.57
C PRO A 911 15.45 -6.81 -36.15
N CYS A 912 14.84 -5.83 -36.82
CA CYS A 912 15.10 -4.39 -36.64
C CYS A 912 14.54 -3.78 -35.35
N LEU A 913 13.74 -4.53 -34.59
CA LEU A 913 13.09 -4.08 -33.35
C LEU A 913 13.88 -4.44 -32.07
N ASN A 914 15.04 -5.09 -32.18
CA ASN A 914 15.83 -5.53 -31.02
C ASN A 914 16.73 -4.44 -30.40
N ASN A 915 16.67 -3.20 -30.91
CA ASN A 915 17.51 -2.09 -30.48
C ASN A 915 16.74 -1.08 -29.63
N MET A 916 17.45 -0.33 -28.79
CA MET A 916 16.88 0.75 -27.98
C MET A 916 16.38 1.90 -28.86
N ASP A 917 15.26 2.51 -28.51
CA ASP A 917 14.78 3.75 -29.17
C ASP A 917 15.84 4.86 -29.02
N GLY A 918 16.25 5.44 -30.15
CA GLY A 918 17.24 6.51 -30.20
C GLY A 918 16.86 7.75 -29.38
N LYS A 919 15.57 8.02 -29.19
CA LYS A 919 15.13 9.08 -28.26
C LYS A 919 15.51 8.75 -26.83
N ILE A 920 15.26 7.53 -26.36
CA ILE A 920 15.58 7.11 -24.98
C ILE A 920 17.08 7.21 -24.74
N VAL A 921 17.89 6.76 -25.70
CA VAL A 921 19.35 6.86 -25.63
C VAL A 921 19.82 8.31 -25.58
N LYS A 922 19.25 9.20 -26.42
CA LYS A 922 19.57 10.62 -26.40
C LYS A 922 19.28 11.26 -25.05
N TYR A 923 18.10 11.01 -24.48
CA TYR A 923 17.75 11.53 -23.15
C TYR A 923 18.67 10.98 -22.06
N ALA A 924 19.01 9.69 -22.11
CA ALA A 924 19.96 9.10 -21.16
C ALA A 924 21.36 9.70 -21.27
N LEU A 925 21.84 9.98 -22.48
CA LEU A 925 23.10 10.68 -22.72
C LEU A 925 23.03 12.13 -22.22
N GLU A 926 21.94 12.86 -22.45
CA GLU A 926 21.76 14.23 -21.93
C GLU A 926 21.85 14.29 -20.39
N ILE A 927 21.26 13.30 -19.69
CA ILE A 927 21.36 13.17 -18.23
C ILE A 927 22.82 12.92 -17.79
N LEU A 928 23.54 12.06 -18.52
CA LEU A 928 24.95 11.79 -18.20
C LEU A 928 25.85 12.99 -18.48
N HIS A 929 25.60 13.72 -19.57
CA HIS A 929 26.33 14.93 -19.94
C HIS A 929 26.12 16.06 -18.93
N SER A 930 24.86 16.35 -18.53
CA SER A 930 24.56 17.38 -17.54
C SER A 930 25.22 17.09 -16.19
N ARG A 931 25.34 15.81 -15.82
CA ARG A 931 26.05 15.39 -14.61
C ARG A 931 27.56 15.61 -14.72
N HIS A 932 28.18 15.31 -15.87
CA HIS A 932 29.61 15.56 -16.09
C HIS A 932 29.94 17.06 -16.09
N GLU A 933 29.10 17.91 -16.67
CA GLU A 933 29.28 19.37 -16.64
C GLU A 933 29.21 19.92 -15.21
N HIS A 934 28.26 19.42 -14.41
CA HIS A 934 28.16 19.80 -12.99
C HIS A 934 29.33 19.30 -12.15
N VAL A 935 29.78 18.05 -12.34
CA VAL A 935 30.93 17.47 -11.62
C VAL A 935 32.23 18.18 -12.02
N GLY A 936 32.46 18.42 -13.31
CA GLY A 936 33.63 19.16 -13.79
C GLY A 936 33.71 20.58 -13.26
N SER A 937 32.57 21.26 -13.09
CA SER A 937 32.49 22.57 -12.43
C SER A 937 32.85 22.50 -10.93
N ILE A 938 32.46 21.42 -10.24
CA ILE A 938 32.77 21.22 -8.82
C ILE A 938 34.25 20.84 -8.62
N GLU A 939 34.80 19.91 -9.40
CA GLU A 939 36.23 19.54 -9.36
C GLU A 939 37.11 20.74 -9.68
N TYR A 940 36.75 21.54 -10.68
CA TYR A 940 37.45 22.79 -10.99
C TYR A 940 37.42 23.78 -9.81
N ARG A 941 36.28 23.90 -9.11
CA ARG A 941 36.15 24.74 -7.91
C ARG A 941 36.95 24.18 -6.73
N MET A 942 36.97 22.86 -6.53
CA MET A 942 37.75 22.19 -5.48
C MET A 942 39.25 22.34 -5.71
N SER A 943 39.73 22.05 -6.93
CA SER A 943 41.14 22.21 -7.29
C SER A 943 41.61 23.66 -7.13
N ARG A 944 40.77 24.64 -7.49
CA ARG A 944 41.04 26.06 -7.24
C ARG A 944 41.06 26.42 -5.76
N MET A 945 40.22 25.77 -4.94
CA MET A 945 40.24 25.94 -3.49
C MET A 945 41.50 25.31 -2.86
N GLU A 946 41.90 24.12 -3.30
CA GLU A 946 43.12 23.44 -2.85
C GLU A 946 44.36 24.28 -3.18
N GLN A 947 44.48 24.80 -4.41
CA GLN A 947 45.54 25.73 -4.78
C GLN A 947 45.56 27.00 -3.90
N ASN A 948 44.39 27.55 -3.57
CA ASN A 948 44.30 28.71 -2.68
C ASN A 948 44.73 28.36 -1.23
N ILE A 949 44.41 27.17 -0.74
CA ILE A 949 44.82 26.70 0.60
C ILE A 949 46.34 26.47 0.64
N GLU A 950 46.91 25.83 -0.38
CA GLU A 950 48.37 25.65 -0.49
C GLU A 950 49.09 27.00 -0.53
N ARG A 951 48.56 27.97 -1.28
CA ARG A 951 49.11 29.34 -1.32
C ARG A 951 49.05 30.02 0.05
N MET A 952 47.92 29.95 0.75
CA MET A 952 47.79 30.50 2.10
C MET A 952 48.73 29.80 3.10
N ALA A 953 48.96 28.49 2.97
CA ALA A 953 49.88 27.75 3.81
C ALA A 953 51.35 28.17 3.56
N GLN A 954 51.74 28.40 2.31
CA GLN A 954 53.06 28.94 1.97
C GLN A 954 53.24 30.36 2.52
N GLU A 955 52.25 31.24 2.36
CA GLU A 955 52.25 32.60 2.92
C GLU A 955 52.40 32.59 4.46
N GLN A 956 51.75 31.65 5.16
CA GLN A 956 51.90 31.46 6.60
C GLN A 956 53.31 31.02 7.01
N ILE A 957 53.92 30.10 6.25
CA ILE A 957 55.29 29.63 6.50
C ILE A 957 56.29 30.77 6.28
N GLU A 958 56.11 31.57 5.23
CA GLU A 958 56.95 32.72 4.92
C GLU A 958 56.81 33.81 5.99
N MET A 959 55.60 34.11 6.44
CA MET A 959 55.35 35.04 7.54
C MET A 959 55.99 34.57 8.85
N LYS A 960 55.92 33.27 9.17
CA LYS A 960 56.63 32.70 10.33
C LYS A 960 58.14 32.88 10.22
N LYS A 961 58.73 32.63 9.04
CA LYS A 961 60.15 32.86 8.80
C LYS A 961 60.50 34.34 9.03
N LEU A 962 59.74 35.26 8.44
CA LEU A 962 59.96 36.71 8.62
C LEU A 962 59.86 37.14 10.08
N LEU A 963 58.84 36.66 10.81
CA LEU A 963 58.71 36.91 12.25
C LEU A 963 59.91 36.38 13.03
N GLN A 964 60.39 35.19 12.71
CA GLN A 964 61.54 34.60 13.39
C GLN A 964 62.83 35.37 13.10
N THR A 965 63.03 35.82 11.86
CA THR A 965 64.14 36.71 11.49
C THR A 965 64.04 38.04 12.24
N LEU A 966 62.84 38.60 12.37
CA LEU A 966 62.59 39.87 13.06
C LEU A 966 62.87 39.74 14.56
N VAL A 967 62.42 38.65 15.19
CA VAL A 967 62.72 38.30 16.59
C VAL A 967 64.23 38.14 16.81
N THR A 968 64.95 37.45 15.91
CA THR A 968 66.41 37.32 16.01
C THR A 968 67.13 38.66 15.83
N SER A 969 66.64 39.52 14.95
CA SER A 969 67.22 40.86 14.74
C SER A 969 66.99 41.80 15.92
N LEU A 970 65.85 41.67 16.61
CA LEU A 970 65.55 42.41 17.83
C LEU A 970 66.42 41.93 18.99
N HIS A 971 66.65 40.62 19.13
CA HIS A 971 67.56 40.08 20.14
C HIS A 971 69.03 40.43 19.89
N ALA A 972 69.44 40.68 18.65
CA ALA A 972 70.80 41.11 18.33
C ALA A 972 71.03 42.62 18.52
N LYS A 973 69.95 43.41 18.69
CA LYS A 973 69.99 44.87 18.90
C LYS A 973 69.78 45.30 20.36
N ALA A 974 69.27 44.40 21.21
CA ALA A 974 69.20 44.55 22.66
C ALA A 974 70.47 43.97 23.29
#